data_AF-M3D3Q2-F1
#
_entry.id   AF-M3D3Q2-F1
#
_cell.length_a   1.000
_cell.length_b   1.000
_cell.length_c   1.000
_cell.angle_alpha   90.00
_cell.angle_beta   90.00
_cell.angle_gamma   90.00
#
_symmetry.space_group_name_H-M   'P 1'
#
loop_
_entity.id
_entity.type
_entity.pdbx_description
1 polymer ?
#
loop_
_entity_poly.entity_id
_entity_poly.type
_entity_poly.pdbx_seq_one_letter_code
_entity_poly.pdbx_strand_id
1 'polypeptide(L)'
;MGLYELQLKRDPFLNMMQAWINDRPLPVAEMPGFTDRWLERLLCTVVEIRSANEVPPDANFAVGAIPLRATIEVHHTTYEDARQAGSLTRPATAVATLHLWIAFNATGSGLSIMPAAAEINGTQLDVSALPVDPLTVPWPKELTVAAATLRVEGSLIVIRVATSVGTSLSGPVIDRTAGADWAQLLGGDLLAEQVTSGLAAQLDELVAVDKRYKLEEAVTGSWMWPIGSNIYASGVIERSRACLTTDVDVTVQVGVTFEPQPAEGTALVKMRISWELSAWDEAVCAAQALMATVAASFLPFVGPLMAGLGRVAGWSSFIFLPMVFGDIAAEKVKSITPPDDTRKISEGDDYVEWQRTMSLGPRTSDSNVVFSIQSADVDFAGLTSRGSLRSTPLPRELIGYPSPAMWKTNADCKSRQVSQNYTPASVTLQHTTWVPLALLPPFVRTDPPEAWEPRIVPTATGVEIFVPRSTRVGTHLALWVHTASGLRWIDLGIVPAKPEPLTSAEIAAALNPCLALQKHHLGKQYKWLVDPPKKTYGHKLLREWALAGKDLGAGSAIDVMAIGPGGRERLISTLDPIESQMSFQVLTEADEELELRTDREGHSGLLMAQRWITPWARVPITSGPASLAVSNGLIEVQTRDGGKLLADLTGRVLAAHDGPIDNYSPADNREHDLRHLRSRRAGPTTIVAVDEHDLVIGKAGPLHTIGSLKLPQR
;
A
#
# COMPACT_ATOMS: atom_id res chain seq x y z
N MET A 1 -32.24 -0.41 19.19
CA MET A 1 -31.38 0.66 19.74
C MET A 1 -29.93 0.33 19.42
N GLY A 2 -29.38 0.82 18.32
CA GLY A 2 -28.04 0.43 17.91
C GLY A 2 -26.91 1.01 18.78
N LEU A 3 -26.05 0.14 19.30
CA LEU A 3 -24.84 0.48 20.05
C LEU A 3 -23.61 -0.10 19.34
N TYR A 4 -22.62 0.75 19.12
CA TYR A 4 -21.25 0.38 18.79
C TYR A 4 -20.37 0.68 19.99
N GLU A 5 -19.51 -0.26 20.39
CA GLU A 5 -18.56 -0.07 21.48
C GLU A 5 -17.17 -0.53 21.07
N LEU A 6 -16.16 0.31 21.28
CA LEU A 6 -14.74 -0.03 21.12
C LEU A 6 -14.06 0.13 22.48
N GLN A 7 -13.40 -0.93 22.91
CA GLN A 7 -12.60 -0.99 24.13
C GLN A 7 -11.14 -1.15 23.76
N LEU A 8 -10.30 -0.29 24.31
CA LEU A 8 -8.85 -0.34 24.17
C LEU A 8 -8.27 -0.53 25.57
N LYS A 9 -7.33 -1.47 25.73
CA LYS A 9 -6.52 -1.50 26.94
C LYS A 9 -5.69 -0.22 27.03
N ARG A 10 -5.58 0.30 28.25
CA ARG A 10 -4.90 1.56 28.55
C ARG A 10 -3.46 1.58 28.04
N ASP A 11 -2.65 0.58 28.38
CA ASP A 11 -1.23 0.61 28.02
C ASP A 11 -0.98 0.53 26.50
N PRO A 12 -1.62 -0.39 25.74
CA PRO A 12 -1.54 -0.38 24.28
C PRO A 12 -2.00 0.94 23.65
N PHE A 13 -3.07 1.56 24.18
CA PHE A 13 -3.51 2.87 23.71
C PHE A 13 -2.47 3.96 23.99
N LEU A 14 -1.90 4.01 25.20
CA LEU A 14 -0.89 5.01 25.56
C LEU A 14 0.39 4.85 24.72
N ASN A 15 0.79 3.61 24.44
CA ASN A 15 1.90 3.32 23.53
C ASN A 15 1.59 3.76 22.09
N MET A 16 0.36 3.54 21.62
CA MET A 16 -0.10 4.04 20.31
C MET A 16 -0.04 5.57 20.27
N MET A 17 -0.52 6.24 21.31
CA MET A 17 -0.45 7.71 21.42
C MET A 17 1.00 8.22 21.46
N GLN A 18 1.87 7.56 22.21
CA GLN A 18 3.30 7.87 22.25
C GLN A 18 3.95 7.73 20.87
N ALA A 19 3.66 6.63 20.15
CA ALA A 19 4.16 6.41 18.79
C ALA A 19 3.61 7.46 17.82
N TRP A 20 2.34 7.82 17.94
CA TRP A 20 1.72 8.87 17.13
C TRP A 20 2.37 10.24 17.35
N ILE A 21 2.64 10.63 18.61
CA ILE A 21 3.35 11.89 18.92
C ILE A 21 4.77 11.86 18.34
N ASN A 22 5.49 10.74 18.49
CA ASN A 22 6.85 10.58 17.99
C ASN A 22 6.96 10.59 16.46
N ASP A 23 5.86 10.30 15.75
CA ASP A 23 5.80 10.34 14.29
C ASP A 23 5.47 11.75 13.75
N ARG A 24 5.18 12.74 14.62
CA ARG A 24 4.92 14.11 14.18
C ARG A 24 6.22 14.87 13.87
N PRO A 25 6.20 15.78 12.87
CA PRO A 25 7.37 16.60 12.54
C PRO A 25 7.76 17.54 13.69
N LEU A 26 9.03 17.94 13.73
CA LEU A 26 9.56 18.87 14.74
C LEU A 26 9.05 20.31 14.48
N PRO A 27 8.70 21.10 15.51
CA PRO A 27 8.31 22.50 15.37
C PRO A 27 9.56 23.37 15.32
N VAL A 28 10.06 23.63 14.11
CA VAL A 28 11.41 24.19 13.92
C VAL A 28 11.51 25.68 14.21
N ALA A 29 10.41 26.42 14.13
CA ALA A 29 10.49 27.87 13.93
C ALA A 29 10.35 28.72 15.20
N GLU A 30 9.57 28.31 16.21
CA GLU A 30 9.05 29.30 17.17
C GLU A 30 8.83 28.78 18.61
N MET A 31 9.48 27.70 19.07
CA MET A 31 9.36 27.32 20.49
C MET A 31 10.01 28.38 21.40
N PRO A 32 9.24 29.05 22.27
CA PRO A 32 9.76 30.04 23.22
C PRO A 32 10.88 29.44 24.09
N GLY A 33 12.00 30.16 24.20
CA GLY A 33 13.18 29.70 24.94
C GLY A 33 14.20 28.89 24.13
N PHE A 34 13.96 28.68 22.83
CA PHE A 34 14.89 27.99 21.91
C PHE A 34 15.33 28.85 20.73
N THR A 35 15.25 30.18 20.83
CA THR A 35 15.58 31.09 19.71
C THR A 35 17.07 31.07 19.33
N ASP A 36 17.95 30.69 20.26
CA ASP A 36 19.40 30.50 20.09
C ASP A 36 19.82 29.02 20.02
N ARG A 37 18.85 28.10 20.08
CA ARG A 37 19.05 26.64 20.20
C ARG A 37 18.34 25.92 19.07
N TRP A 38 18.90 24.80 18.64
CA TRP A 38 18.32 24.00 17.57
C TRP A 38 17.67 22.75 18.12
N LEU A 39 16.41 22.51 17.75
CA LEU A 39 15.71 21.28 18.11
C LEU A 39 16.25 20.12 17.28
N GLU A 40 16.83 19.10 17.92
CA GLU A 40 17.34 17.90 17.26
C GLU A 40 16.28 16.81 17.12
N ARG A 41 15.52 16.56 18.19
CA ARG A 41 14.46 15.57 18.19
C ARG A 41 13.48 15.86 19.32
N LEU A 42 12.23 15.47 19.09
CA LEU A 42 11.23 15.32 20.14
C LEU A 42 11.10 13.83 20.42
N LEU A 43 11.26 13.46 21.68
CA LEU A 43 11.03 12.09 22.11
C LEU A 43 9.96 12.11 23.20
N CYS A 44 8.74 11.75 22.82
CA CYS A 44 7.73 11.39 23.79
C CYS A 44 8.19 10.13 24.53
N THR A 45 8.50 10.29 25.81
CA THR A 45 8.97 9.21 26.68
C THR A 45 7.82 8.51 27.36
N VAL A 46 6.76 9.25 27.70
CA VAL A 46 5.61 8.77 28.45
C VAL A 46 4.36 9.51 28.02
N VAL A 47 3.24 8.80 27.88
CA VAL A 47 1.89 9.36 27.80
C VAL A 47 1.05 8.79 28.93
N GLU A 48 0.32 9.63 29.64
CA GLU A 48 -0.52 9.23 30.78
C GLU A 48 -1.91 9.85 30.69
N ILE A 49 -2.92 9.10 31.13
CA ILE A 49 -4.24 9.66 31.42
C ILE A 49 -4.19 10.41 32.76
N ARG A 50 -4.69 11.64 32.77
CA ARG A 50 -4.72 12.52 33.95
C ARG A 50 -6.16 12.87 34.33
N SER A 51 -6.36 13.24 35.59
CA SER A 51 -7.68 13.69 36.04
C SER A 51 -7.98 15.10 35.51
N ALA A 52 -9.26 15.43 35.30
CA ALA A 52 -9.66 16.76 34.84
C ALA A 52 -9.24 17.89 35.81
N ASN A 53 -9.01 17.58 37.08
CA ASN A 53 -8.56 18.53 38.09
C ASN A 53 -7.04 18.81 38.04
N GLU A 54 -6.27 17.95 37.36
CA GLU A 54 -4.82 18.13 37.14
C GLU A 54 -4.51 18.94 35.87
N VAL A 55 -5.52 19.21 35.06
CA VAL A 55 -5.39 19.95 33.80
C VAL A 55 -5.07 21.42 34.09
N PRO A 56 -4.16 22.07 33.34
CA PRO A 56 -3.88 23.49 33.47
C PRO A 56 -5.16 24.34 33.28
N PRO A 57 -5.37 25.39 34.09
CA PRO A 57 -6.59 26.18 34.08
C PRO A 57 -6.88 26.91 32.75
N ASP A 58 -5.85 27.11 31.94
CA ASP A 58 -5.87 27.72 30.61
C ASP A 58 -6.09 26.69 29.47
N ALA A 59 -6.12 25.40 29.77
CA ALA A 59 -6.26 24.37 28.76
C ALA A 59 -7.70 24.23 28.26
N ASN A 60 -7.87 24.16 26.93
CA ASN A 60 -9.19 24.08 26.30
C ASN A 60 -9.68 22.63 26.18
N PHE A 61 -10.32 22.11 27.23
CA PHE A 61 -10.92 20.77 27.23
C PHE A 61 -12.44 20.84 27.07
N ALA A 62 -12.97 20.14 26.07
CA ALA A 62 -14.40 19.92 25.94
C ALA A 62 -14.94 19.07 27.11
N VAL A 63 -16.20 19.29 27.49
CA VAL A 63 -16.85 18.44 28.49
C VAL A 63 -16.89 16.99 28.00
N GLY A 64 -16.43 16.05 28.82
CA GLY A 64 -16.33 14.63 28.46
C GLY A 64 -15.02 14.23 27.78
N ALA A 65 -14.07 15.15 27.62
CA ALA A 65 -12.72 14.84 27.16
C ALA A 65 -11.95 13.95 28.14
N ILE A 66 -11.16 13.02 27.61
CA ILE A 66 -10.09 12.37 28.39
C ILE A 66 -8.83 13.24 28.29
N PRO A 67 -8.29 13.76 29.42
CA PRO A 67 -7.02 14.45 29.42
C PRO A 67 -5.87 13.46 29.35
N LEU A 68 -5.05 13.60 28.30
CA LEU A 68 -3.77 12.91 28.18
C LEU A 68 -2.66 13.92 28.42
N ARG A 69 -1.63 13.52 29.16
CA ARG A 69 -0.39 14.28 29.32
C ARG A 69 0.77 13.48 28.74
N ALA A 70 1.37 14.01 27.69
CA ALA A 70 2.60 13.52 27.11
C ALA A 70 3.80 14.25 27.69
N THR A 71 4.79 13.50 28.17
CA THR A 71 6.10 14.03 28.53
C THR A 71 7.03 13.82 27.35
N ILE A 72 7.56 14.92 26.85
CA ILE A 72 8.36 14.98 25.64
C ILE A 72 9.72 15.55 26.02
N GLU A 73 10.76 14.78 25.78
CA GLU A 73 12.12 15.27 25.82
C GLU A 73 12.40 16.05 24.55
N VAL A 74 12.70 17.33 24.75
CA VAL A 74 13.13 18.25 23.71
C VAL A 74 14.65 18.24 23.69
N HIS A 75 15.20 17.43 22.80
CA HIS A 75 16.63 17.33 22.57
C HIS A 75 17.04 18.52 21.72
N HIS A 76 17.96 19.34 22.21
CA HIS A 76 18.38 20.55 21.52
C HIS A 76 19.88 20.80 21.67
N THR A 77 20.45 21.51 20.71
CA THR A 77 21.90 21.78 20.65
C THR A 77 22.13 23.23 20.30
N THR A 78 23.08 23.87 20.97
CA THR A 78 23.47 25.24 20.64
C THR A 78 24.30 25.25 19.35
N TYR A 79 24.33 26.39 18.65
CA TYR A 79 25.19 26.52 17.46
C TYR A 79 26.68 26.28 17.80
N GLU A 80 27.12 26.72 18.97
CA GLU A 80 28.52 26.59 19.40
C GLU A 80 28.91 25.13 19.63
N ASP A 81 28.11 24.37 20.38
CA ASP A 81 28.38 22.95 20.66
C ASP A 81 28.41 22.11 19.38
N ALA A 82 27.50 22.42 18.45
CA ALA A 82 27.41 21.75 17.18
C ALA A 82 28.65 21.99 16.30
N ARG A 83 29.17 23.23 16.29
CA ARG A 83 30.40 23.58 15.58
C ARG A 83 31.64 22.92 16.19
N GLN A 84 31.72 22.85 17.52
CA GLN A 84 32.84 22.22 18.23
C GLN A 84 32.91 20.71 18.00
N ALA A 85 31.77 20.03 17.82
CA ALA A 85 31.73 18.59 17.61
C ALA A 85 32.37 18.14 16.29
N GLY A 86 32.33 18.96 15.24
CA GLY A 86 32.87 18.62 13.91
C GLY A 86 31.88 17.86 13.01
N SER A 87 32.31 17.52 11.79
CA SER A 87 31.47 16.88 10.75
C SER A 87 30.95 15.50 11.14
N LEU A 88 29.66 15.25 10.93
CA LEU A 88 29.03 13.92 11.07
C LEU A 88 29.15 13.30 12.48
N THR A 89 29.75 14.01 13.43
CA THR A 89 29.78 13.67 14.84
C THR A 89 28.58 14.31 15.51
N ARG A 90 27.90 13.52 16.35
CA ARG A 90 26.75 14.02 17.08
C ARG A 90 27.24 14.96 18.19
N PRO A 91 26.81 16.23 18.22
CA PRO A 91 27.18 17.14 19.29
C PRO A 91 26.56 16.75 20.63
N ALA A 92 27.06 17.36 21.70
CA ALA A 92 26.47 17.19 23.03
C ALA A 92 25.05 17.79 23.03
N THR A 93 24.05 16.93 23.12
CA THR A 93 22.65 17.32 23.11
C THR A 93 22.20 17.66 24.52
N ALA A 94 21.69 18.89 24.72
CA ALA A 94 20.98 19.26 25.94
C ALA A 94 19.51 18.79 25.84
N VAL A 95 18.88 18.56 26.99
CA VAL A 95 17.50 18.07 27.06
C VAL A 95 16.65 19.01 27.90
N ALA A 96 15.56 19.49 27.33
CA ALA A 96 14.49 20.18 28.06
C ALA A 96 13.25 19.29 28.13
N THR A 97 12.39 19.51 29.13
CA THR A 97 11.16 18.72 29.29
C THR A 97 9.96 19.56 28.89
N LEU A 98 9.21 19.05 27.90
CA LEU A 98 7.94 19.58 27.44
C LEU A 98 6.81 18.68 27.96
N HIS A 99 5.83 19.28 28.63
CA HIS A 99 4.57 18.64 28.96
C HIS A 99 3.49 19.09 27.99
N LEU A 100 3.02 18.17 27.16
CA LEU A 100 1.95 18.41 26.21
C LEU A 100 0.65 17.81 26.73
N TRP A 101 -0.37 18.63 26.91
CA TRP A 101 -1.72 18.22 27.26
C TRP A 101 -2.55 18.05 26.00
N ILE A 102 -3.20 16.89 25.87
CA ILE A 102 -3.98 16.49 24.70
C ILE A 102 -5.39 16.14 25.16
N ALA A 103 -6.39 16.72 24.51
CA ALA A 103 -7.78 16.36 24.64
C ALA A 103 -8.12 15.23 23.67
N PHE A 104 -8.51 14.08 24.20
CA PHE A 104 -9.11 13.00 23.42
C PHE A 104 -10.61 13.01 23.62
N ASN A 105 -11.35 13.19 22.52
CA ASN A 105 -12.80 13.44 22.50
C ASN A 105 -13.51 12.51 21.51
N ALA A 106 -14.76 12.18 21.82
CA ALA A 106 -15.70 11.60 20.85
C ALA A 106 -16.84 12.60 20.62
N THR A 107 -17.11 12.93 19.37
CA THR A 107 -18.18 13.83 18.95
C THR A 107 -19.16 13.09 18.03
N GLY A 108 -20.27 13.73 17.65
CA GLY A 108 -21.17 13.19 16.63
C GLY A 108 -20.53 13.04 15.25
N SER A 109 -19.41 13.72 14.97
CA SER A 109 -18.72 13.67 13.68
C SER A 109 -17.51 12.72 13.65
N GLY A 110 -16.93 12.38 14.79
CA GLY A 110 -15.80 11.46 14.85
C GLY A 110 -15.10 11.41 16.21
N LEU A 111 -13.93 10.79 16.20
CA LEU A 111 -12.95 10.93 17.28
C LEU A 111 -12.04 12.11 16.97
N SER A 112 -11.70 12.88 18.00
CA SER A 112 -10.79 14.01 17.88
C SER A 112 -9.71 13.95 18.94
N ILE A 113 -8.46 14.09 18.52
CA ILE A 113 -7.26 14.19 19.36
C ILE A 113 -6.66 15.55 19.07
N MET A 114 -6.75 16.47 20.03
CA MET A 114 -6.30 17.86 19.86
C MET A 114 -5.35 18.25 20.99
N PRO A 115 -4.26 18.95 20.68
CA PRO A 115 -3.49 19.66 21.71
C PRO A 115 -4.38 20.68 22.43
N ALA A 116 -4.25 20.74 23.76
CA ALA A 116 -5.08 21.60 24.60
C ALA A 116 -4.27 22.62 25.42
N ALA A 117 -3.08 22.23 25.88
CA ALA A 117 -2.11 23.10 26.56
C ALA A 117 -0.70 22.54 26.39
N ALA A 118 0.32 23.36 26.54
CA ALA A 118 1.70 22.90 26.51
C ALA A 118 2.58 23.76 27.40
N GLU A 119 3.50 23.12 28.11
CA GLU A 119 4.38 23.78 29.06
C GLU A 119 5.80 23.25 28.90
N ILE A 120 6.78 24.16 28.80
CA ILE A 120 8.20 23.81 28.76
C ILE A 120 8.93 24.43 29.94
N ASN A 121 9.55 23.60 30.77
CA ASN A 121 10.28 24.04 31.96
C ASN A 121 9.51 25.06 32.84
N GLY A 122 8.20 24.90 33.06
CA GLY A 122 7.39 25.85 33.85
C GLY A 122 6.76 26.99 33.06
N THR A 123 7.09 27.15 31.77
CA THR A 123 6.59 28.24 30.92
C THR A 123 5.51 27.74 29.97
N GLN A 124 4.32 28.33 30.02
CA GLN A 124 3.23 28.02 29.08
C GLN A 124 3.61 28.40 27.65
N LEU A 125 3.24 27.55 26.71
CA LEU A 125 3.47 27.73 25.28
C LEU A 125 2.14 27.92 24.57
N ASP A 126 2.16 28.74 23.51
CA ASP A 126 1.04 28.78 22.57
C ASP A 126 0.94 27.43 21.85
N VAL A 127 -0.16 26.74 22.09
CA VAL A 127 -0.43 25.42 21.54
C VAL A 127 -0.56 25.45 20.02
N SER A 128 -0.98 26.58 19.45
CA SER A 128 -1.05 26.77 17.98
C SER A 128 0.33 26.78 17.33
N ALA A 129 1.39 27.03 18.10
CA ALA A 129 2.78 26.96 17.64
C ALA A 129 3.35 25.53 17.67
N LEU A 130 2.61 24.53 18.18
CA LEU A 130 3.04 23.14 18.21
C LEU A 130 2.61 22.38 16.95
N PRO A 131 3.42 21.42 16.46
CA PRO A 131 3.21 20.74 15.19
C PRO A 131 2.35 19.49 15.36
N VAL A 132 1.45 19.52 16.34
CA VAL A 132 0.54 18.39 16.62
C VAL A 132 -0.78 18.76 15.98
N ASP A 133 -0.89 18.50 14.68
CA ASP A 133 -2.15 18.72 13.98
C ASP A 133 -3.26 17.94 14.69
N PRO A 134 -4.42 18.57 14.91
CA PRO A 134 -5.61 17.87 15.36
C PRO A 134 -5.84 16.64 14.50
N LEU A 135 -5.83 15.46 15.12
CA LEU A 135 -6.22 14.23 14.43
C LEU A 135 -7.71 14.06 14.63
N THR A 136 -8.47 14.29 13.56
CA THR A 136 -9.89 13.96 13.52
C THR A 136 -10.07 12.69 12.70
N VAL A 137 -10.58 11.64 13.32
CA VAL A 137 -10.97 10.39 12.65
C VAL A 137 -12.48 10.43 12.51
N PRO A 138 -13.01 10.71 11.30
CA PRO A 138 -14.45 10.72 11.10
C PRO A 138 -15.04 9.33 11.31
N TRP A 139 -16.31 9.27 11.74
CA TRP A 139 -17.03 8.00 11.74
C TRP A 139 -17.17 7.46 10.31
N PRO A 140 -17.26 6.13 10.12
CA PRO A 140 -17.60 5.54 8.82
C PRO A 140 -18.87 6.19 8.28
N LYS A 141 -18.91 6.50 6.98
CA LYS A 141 -20.06 7.21 6.37
C LYS A 141 -21.35 6.41 6.46
N GLU A 142 -21.22 5.10 6.57
CA GLU A 142 -22.29 4.11 6.68
C GLU A 142 -22.89 4.08 8.11
N LEU A 143 -22.18 4.62 9.11
CA LEU A 143 -22.62 4.66 10.48
C LEU A 143 -23.32 5.99 10.78
N THR A 144 -24.64 5.95 10.93
CA THR A 144 -25.40 7.10 11.46
C THR A 144 -25.09 7.25 12.95
N VAL A 145 -24.61 8.41 13.38
CA VAL A 145 -24.25 8.67 14.78
C VAL A 145 -25.19 9.69 15.39
N ALA A 146 -26.01 9.25 16.35
CA ALA A 146 -26.87 10.11 17.15
C ALA A 146 -26.12 10.73 18.33
N ALA A 147 -25.26 9.95 18.98
CA ALA A 147 -24.41 10.42 20.07
C ALA A 147 -23.17 9.53 20.21
N ALA A 148 -22.09 10.08 20.76
CA ALA A 148 -20.90 9.33 21.12
C ALA A 148 -20.39 9.77 22.50
N THR A 149 -19.73 8.85 23.21
CA THR A 149 -19.08 9.14 24.49
C THR A 149 -17.77 8.38 24.58
N LEU A 150 -16.90 8.91 25.42
CA LEU A 150 -15.58 8.40 25.69
C LEU A 150 -15.40 8.33 27.21
N ARG A 151 -14.93 7.19 27.73
CA ARG A 151 -14.79 6.96 29.17
C ARG A 151 -13.53 6.16 29.48
N VAL A 152 -13.01 6.36 30.68
CA VAL A 152 -11.94 5.54 31.27
C VAL A 152 -12.54 4.74 32.40
N GLU A 153 -12.47 3.41 32.32
CA GLU A 153 -12.99 2.50 33.34
C GLU A 153 -11.89 1.50 33.72
N GLY A 154 -11.26 1.70 34.88
CA GLY A 154 -10.12 0.89 35.30
C GLY A 154 -8.95 0.93 34.30
N SER A 155 -8.65 -0.21 33.68
CA SER A 155 -7.59 -0.36 32.66
C SER A 155 -8.09 -0.22 31.23
N LEU A 156 -9.35 0.19 31.02
CA LEU A 156 -9.97 0.28 29.71
C LEU A 156 -10.28 1.74 29.33
N ILE A 157 -10.10 2.02 28.04
CA ILE A 157 -10.62 3.22 27.38
C ILE A 157 -11.76 2.75 26.50
N VAL A 158 -12.94 3.29 26.73
CA VAL A 158 -14.18 2.84 26.12
C VAL A 158 -14.77 3.97 25.29
N ILE A 159 -14.96 3.70 24.01
CA ILE A 159 -15.65 4.55 23.06
C ILE A 159 -17.00 3.90 22.81
N ARG A 160 -18.09 4.62 23.06
CA ARG A 160 -19.44 4.16 22.72
C ARG A 160 -20.12 5.11 21.77
N VAL A 161 -20.78 4.55 20.78
CA VAL A 161 -21.48 5.29 19.74
C VAL A 161 -22.90 4.74 19.64
N ALA A 162 -23.87 5.63 19.78
CA ALA A 162 -25.29 5.35 19.64
C ALA A 162 -25.74 5.75 18.23
N THR A 163 -26.45 4.87 17.53
CA THR A 163 -27.00 5.18 16.20
C THR A 163 -28.40 5.77 16.24
N SER A 164 -29.07 5.65 17.38
CA SER A 164 -30.45 6.12 17.57
C SER A 164 -30.60 6.94 18.85
N VAL A 165 -31.45 7.97 18.78
CA VAL A 165 -31.82 8.81 19.92
C VAL A 165 -32.51 7.94 20.98
N GLY A 166 -32.03 7.99 22.22
CA GLY A 166 -32.54 7.17 23.33
C GLY A 166 -31.70 5.95 23.67
N THR A 167 -30.72 5.57 22.84
CA THR A 167 -29.74 4.54 23.21
C THR A 167 -28.87 5.04 24.36
N SER A 168 -28.88 4.33 25.49
CA SER A 168 -28.09 4.71 26.67
C SER A 168 -26.60 4.45 26.46
N LEU A 169 -25.80 5.51 26.56
CA LEU A 169 -24.34 5.43 26.52
C LEU A 169 -23.70 5.26 27.92
N SER A 170 -24.49 5.47 28.99
CA SER A 170 -24.00 5.55 30.37
C SER A 170 -24.01 4.23 31.13
N GLY A 171 -24.50 3.14 30.52
CA GLY A 171 -24.58 1.81 31.14
C GLY A 171 -23.24 1.28 31.66
N PRO A 172 -23.24 0.19 32.45
CA PRO A 172 -22.00 -0.40 32.96
C PRO A 172 -21.09 -0.86 31.81
N VAL A 173 -19.78 -0.74 32.00
CA VAL A 173 -18.77 -1.28 31.08
C VAL A 173 -18.49 -2.73 31.47
N ILE A 174 -18.62 -3.64 30.52
CA ILE A 174 -18.23 -5.05 30.67
C ILE A 174 -16.92 -5.22 29.92
N ASP A 175 -15.84 -5.69 30.55
CA ASP A 175 -14.58 -5.92 29.85
C ASP A 175 -14.75 -7.01 28.78
N ARG A 176 -14.67 -6.60 27.51
CA ARG A 176 -14.77 -7.49 26.35
C ARG A 176 -13.43 -7.83 25.75
N THR A 177 -12.33 -7.29 26.28
CA THR A 177 -11.00 -7.53 25.73
C THR A 177 -10.55 -8.98 25.93
N ALA A 178 -11.02 -9.65 26.98
CA ALA A 178 -10.70 -11.05 27.27
C ALA A 178 -9.20 -11.37 27.18
N GLY A 179 -8.34 -10.41 27.55
CA GLY A 179 -6.88 -10.54 27.44
C GLY A 179 -6.25 -9.90 26.19
N ALA A 180 -7.03 -9.63 25.14
CA ALA A 180 -6.57 -8.92 23.94
C ALA A 180 -6.27 -7.42 24.21
N ASP A 181 -5.61 -6.74 23.27
CA ASP A 181 -5.29 -5.30 23.41
C ASP A 181 -6.50 -4.41 23.16
N TRP A 182 -7.41 -4.87 22.31
CA TRP A 182 -8.65 -4.19 21.98
C TRP A 182 -9.79 -5.18 21.75
N ALA A 183 -11.01 -4.69 21.93
CA ALA A 183 -12.23 -5.38 21.55
C ALA A 183 -13.25 -4.40 20.98
N GLN A 184 -14.04 -4.84 20.02
CA GLN A 184 -15.12 -4.07 19.42
C GLN A 184 -16.40 -4.89 19.51
N LEU A 185 -17.49 -4.26 19.91
CA LEU A 185 -18.84 -4.81 19.88
C LEU A 185 -19.67 -4.04 18.85
N LEU A 186 -20.25 -4.77 17.91
CA LEU A 186 -21.36 -4.34 17.09
C LEU A 186 -22.63 -4.92 17.71
N GLY A 187 -23.46 -4.06 18.32
CA GLY A 187 -24.67 -4.50 18.99
C GLY A 187 -25.63 -5.22 18.02
N GLY A 188 -26.26 -6.30 18.47
CA GLY A 188 -27.21 -7.08 17.66
C GLY A 188 -28.32 -6.21 17.08
N ASP A 189 -28.87 -5.29 17.87
CA ASP A 189 -29.85 -4.29 17.45
C ASP A 189 -29.35 -3.40 16.30
N LEU A 190 -28.07 -3.02 16.32
CA LEU A 190 -27.47 -2.20 15.26
C LEU A 190 -27.40 -3.00 13.97
N LEU A 191 -26.98 -4.26 14.05
CA LEU A 191 -26.91 -5.13 12.89
C LEU A 191 -28.32 -5.40 12.33
N ALA A 192 -29.30 -5.64 13.19
CA ALA A 192 -30.69 -5.83 12.82
C ALA A 192 -31.28 -4.59 12.13
N GLU A 193 -31.00 -3.40 12.65
CA GLU A 193 -31.38 -2.12 12.05
C GLU A 193 -30.81 -1.99 10.62
N GLN A 194 -29.53 -2.29 10.42
CA GLN A 194 -28.89 -2.22 9.08
C GLN A 194 -29.53 -3.18 8.07
N VAL A 195 -29.82 -4.43 8.47
CA VAL A 195 -30.51 -5.40 7.59
C VAL A 195 -31.94 -4.95 7.30
N THR A 196 -32.66 -4.46 8.32
CA THR A 196 -34.04 -3.95 8.18
C THR A 196 -34.09 -2.77 7.22
N SER A 197 -33.22 -1.78 7.37
CA SER A 197 -33.14 -0.62 6.49
C SER A 197 -32.74 -1.00 5.06
N GLY A 198 -31.80 -1.94 4.91
CA GLY A 198 -31.43 -2.47 3.60
C GLY A 198 -32.60 -3.14 2.88
N LEU A 199 -33.34 -4.01 3.58
CA LEU A 199 -34.53 -4.67 3.02
C LEU A 199 -35.64 -3.66 2.70
N ALA A 200 -35.91 -2.70 3.58
CA ALA A 200 -36.89 -1.64 3.33
C ALA A 200 -36.58 -0.87 2.05
N ALA A 201 -35.34 -0.43 1.87
CA ALA A 201 -34.91 0.29 0.67
C ALA A 201 -35.09 -0.54 -0.61
N GLN A 202 -34.80 -1.85 -0.57
CA GLN A 202 -34.99 -2.74 -1.70
C GLN A 202 -36.47 -2.99 -2.04
N LEU A 203 -37.35 -3.12 -1.03
CA LEU A 203 -38.79 -3.25 -1.26
C LEU A 203 -39.40 -1.95 -1.78
N ASP A 204 -38.98 -0.80 -1.26
CA ASP A 204 -39.41 0.52 -1.74
C ASP A 204 -39.00 0.74 -3.21
N GLU A 205 -37.78 0.36 -3.58
CA GLU A 205 -37.31 0.39 -4.97
C GLU A 205 -38.16 -0.52 -5.87
N LEU A 206 -38.46 -1.74 -5.42
CA LEU A 206 -39.33 -2.67 -6.15
C LEU A 206 -40.72 -2.08 -6.41
N VAL A 207 -41.35 -1.49 -5.39
CA VAL A 207 -42.66 -0.84 -5.48
C VAL A 207 -42.61 0.40 -6.39
N ALA A 208 -41.51 1.15 -6.37
CA ALA A 208 -41.32 2.30 -7.24
C ALA A 208 -41.17 1.90 -8.73
N VAL A 209 -40.49 0.77 -9.00
CA VAL A 209 -40.23 0.28 -10.37
C VAL A 209 -41.46 -0.42 -10.97
N ASP A 210 -42.20 -1.21 -10.18
CA ASP A 210 -43.38 -1.94 -10.64
C ASP A 210 -44.60 -1.63 -9.77
N LYS A 211 -45.47 -0.76 -10.30
CA LYS A 211 -46.71 -0.31 -9.66
C LYS A 211 -47.71 -1.41 -9.35
N ARG A 212 -47.46 -2.66 -9.79
CA ARG A 212 -48.27 -3.80 -9.39
C ARG A 212 -48.00 -4.23 -7.96
N TYR A 213 -46.86 -3.84 -7.37
CA TYR A 213 -46.53 -4.10 -5.98
C TYR A 213 -46.90 -2.92 -5.10
N LYS A 214 -47.32 -3.21 -3.88
CA LYS A 214 -47.58 -2.24 -2.81
C LYS A 214 -46.97 -2.78 -1.51
N LEU A 215 -46.34 -1.92 -0.72
CA LEU A 215 -45.88 -2.28 0.61
C LEU A 215 -47.09 -2.28 1.56
N GLU A 216 -47.40 -3.44 2.16
CA GLU A 216 -48.50 -3.60 3.10
C GLU A 216 -48.06 -3.26 4.52
N GLU A 217 -46.92 -3.82 4.92
CA GLU A 217 -46.36 -3.70 6.26
C GLU A 217 -44.95 -3.11 6.19
N ALA A 218 -44.65 -2.21 7.14
CA ALA A 218 -43.30 -1.69 7.29
C ALA A 218 -42.34 -2.83 7.64
N VAL A 219 -41.14 -2.80 7.04
CA VAL A 219 -40.12 -3.81 7.33
C VAL A 219 -39.73 -3.74 8.80
N THR A 220 -39.79 -4.87 9.48
CA THR A 220 -39.34 -5.02 10.87
C THR A 220 -38.16 -5.97 10.92
N GLY A 221 -37.31 -5.84 11.94
CA GLY A 221 -36.24 -6.79 12.15
C GLY A 221 -35.81 -6.88 13.60
N SER A 222 -35.17 -8.00 13.92
CA SER A 222 -34.75 -8.34 15.27
C SER A 222 -33.46 -9.15 15.28
N TRP A 223 -32.71 -8.98 16.36
CA TRP A 223 -31.61 -9.86 16.72
C TRP A 223 -32.16 -11.01 17.56
N MET A 224 -32.01 -12.26 17.10
CA MET A 224 -32.52 -13.43 17.82
C MET A 224 -31.37 -14.27 18.34
N TRP A 225 -31.26 -14.43 19.66
CA TRP A 225 -30.30 -15.31 20.34
C TRP A 225 -31.02 -16.10 21.45
N PRO A 226 -30.72 -17.39 21.70
CA PRO A 226 -29.65 -18.25 21.16
C PRO A 226 -30.07 -19.17 20.00
N ILE A 227 -31.27 -18.97 19.42
CA ILE A 227 -31.87 -19.88 18.43
C ILE A 227 -31.08 -19.91 17.09
N GLY A 228 -30.13 -18.99 16.92
CA GLY A 228 -29.06 -18.98 15.91
C GLY A 228 -28.30 -17.65 16.03
N SER A 229 -27.12 -17.53 15.46
CA SER A 229 -26.40 -16.24 15.36
C SER A 229 -27.05 -15.34 14.29
N ASN A 230 -28.38 -15.15 14.40
CA ASN A 230 -29.23 -14.78 13.27
C ASN A 230 -29.87 -13.42 13.49
N ILE A 231 -29.71 -12.55 12.50
CA ILE A 231 -30.58 -11.40 12.28
C ILE A 231 -31.74 -11.87 11.44
N TYR A 232 -32.93 -11.41 11.77
CA TYR A 232 -34.11 -11.63 10.96
C TYR A 232 -34.78 -10.30 10.65
N ALA A 233 -35.03 -10.03 9.38
CA ALA A 233 -35.87 -8.92 8.93
C ALA A 233 -37.00 -9.46 8.04
N SER A 234 -38.18 -8.86 8.14
CA SER A 234 -39.38 -9.28 7.40
C SER A 234 -40.17 -8.07 6.94
N GLY A 235 -40.71 -8.14 5.72
CA GLY A 235 -41.66 -7.18 5.16
C GLY A 235 -42.71 -7.90 4.33
N VAL A 236 -43.87 -7.27 4.13
CA VAL A 236 -44.97 -7.83 3.34
C VAL A 236 -45.25 -6.91 2.16
N ILE A 237 -45.20 -7.49 0.95
CA ILE A 237 -45.60 -6.80 -0.29
C ILE A 237 -46.86 -7.46 -0.85
N GLU A 238 -47.85 -6.64 -1.18
CA GLU A 238 -49.04 -7.06 -1.91
C GLU A 238 -48.75 -6.92 -3.41
N ARG A 239 -49.05 -7.96 -4.17
CA ARG A 239 -49.03 -7.92 -5.63
C ARG A 239 -50.43 -7.90 -6.19
N SER A 240 -50.78 -6.79 -6.83
CA SER A 240 -52.08 -6.63 -7.48
C SER A 240 -52.26 -7.58 -8.67
N ARG A 241 -53.43 -8.23 -8.71
CA ARG A 241 -53.85 -9.20 -9.75
C ARG A 241 -52.80 -10.29 -10.00
N ALA A 242 -52.13 -10.74 -8.95
CA ALA A 242 -51.21 -11.87 -9.04
C ALA A 242 -51.96 -13.15 -9.46
N CYS A 243 -53.22 -13.28 -9.04
CA CYS A 243 -54.15 -14.31 -9.49
C CYS A 243 -55.29 -13.67 -10.30
N LEU A 244 -56.07 -14.48 -11.03
CA LEU A 244 -57.04 -14.03 -12.04
C LEU A 244 -57.94 -12.86 -11.57
N THR A 245 -58.27 -12.81 -10.27
CA THR A 245 -59.14 -11.79 -9.70
C THR A 245 -58.75 -11.27 -8.31
N THR A 246 -57.65 -11.76 -7.72
CA THR A 246 -57.26 -11.41 -6.34
C THR A 246 -55.81 -10.94 -6.26
N ASP A 247 -55.60 -9.98 -5.38
CA ASP A 247 -54.29 -9.53 -4.95
C ASP A 247 -53.70 -10.61 -4.01
N VAL A 248 -52.38 -10.70 -3.94
CA VAL A 248 -51.67 -11.76 -3.19
C VAL A 248 -50.58 -11.13 -2.35
N ASP A 249 -50.55 -11.50 -1.07
CA ASP A 249 -49.54 -11.04 -0.15
C ASP A 249 -48.34 -11.98 -0.17
N VAL A 250 -47.17 -11.38 -0.38
CA VAL A 250 -45.88 -12.07 -0.37
C VAL A 250 -45.10 -11.56 0.83
N THR A 251 -44.87 -12.45 1.79
CA THR A 251 -43.98 -12.17 2.92
C THR A 251 -42.55 -12.41 2.47
N VAL A 252 -41.72 -11.36 2.51
CA VAL A 252 -40.29 -11.44 2.21
C VAL A 252 -39.52 -11.41 3.52
N GLN A 253 -38.68 -12.42 3.71
CA GLN A 253 -37.92 -12.63 4.94
C GLN A 253 -36.44 -12.70 4.61
N VAL A 254 -35.62 -12.06 5.43
CA VAL A 254 -34.16 -12.03 5.30
C VAL A 254 -33.55 -12.50 6.60
N GLY A 255 -32.94 -13.67 6.55
CA GLY A 255 -32.09 -14.21 7.61
C GLY A 255 -30.62 -13.93 7.32
N VAL A 256 -29.89 -13.33 8.26
CA VAL A 256 -28.44 -13.16 8.15
C VAL A 256 -27.75 -13.87 9.30
N THR A 257 -26.83 -14.78 8.99
CA THR A 257 -26.00 -15.51 9.95
C THR A 257 -24.55 -15.05 9.85
N PHE A 258 -23.91 -14.85 11.01
CA PHE A 258 -22.49 -14.53 11.09
C PHE A 258 -21.70 -15.74 11.60
N GLU A 259 -20.70 -16.14 10.81
CA GLU A 259 -19.74 -17.19 11.12
C GLU A 259 -18.33 -16.59 11.14
N PRO A 260 -17.85 -16.06 12.28
CA PRO A 260 -16.52 -15.48 12.37
C PRO A 260 -15.43 -16.52 12.06
N GLN A 261 -14.38 -16.08 11.34
CA GLN A 261 -13.21 -16.89 11.00
C GLN A 261 -11.93 -16.30 11.63
N PRO A 262 -11.57 -16.75 12.84
CA PRO A 262 -10.51 -16.12 13.65
C PRO A 262 -9.14 -16.08 12.97
N ALA A 263 -8.79 -17.15 12.24
CA ALA A 263 -7.46 -17.32 11.65
C ALA A 263 -7.15 -16.32 10.52
N GLU A 264 -8.19 -15.80 9.87
CA GLU A 264 -8.05 -14.94 8.68
C GLU A 264 -8.43 -13.48 8.96
N GLY A 265 -8.93 -13.17 10.17
CA GLY A 265 -9.46 -11.84 10.47
C GLY A 265 -10.67 -11.48 9.62
N THR A 266 -11.42 -12.49 9.19
CA THR A 266 -12.61 -12.37 8.34
C THR A 266 -13.84 -12.89 9.08
N ALA A 267 -15.02 -12.50 8.61
CA ALA A 267 -16.28 -13.14 8.95
C ALA A 267 -16.92 -13.67 7.68
N LEU A 268 -17.38 -14.91 7.72
CA LEU A 268 -18.34 -15.39 6.74
C LEU A 268 -19.71 -14.85 7.14
N VAL A 269 -20.34 -14.13 6.23
CA VAL A 269 -21.71 -13.68 6.36
C VAL A 269 -22.56 -14.48 5.38
N LYS A 270 -23.50 -15.24 5.92
CA LYS A 270 -24.50 -15.97 5.14
C LYS A 270 -25.79 -15.18 5.19
N MET A 271 -26.32 -14.81 4.03
CA MET A 271 -27.60 -14.14 3.89
C MET A 271 -28.53 -15.07 3.15
N ARG A 272 -29.65 -15.42 3.76
CA ARG A 272 -30.75 -16.16 3.16
C ARG A 272 -31.93 -15.23 3.01
N ILE A 273 -32.40 -15.05 1.79
CA ILE A 273 -33.68 -14.39 1.51
C ILE A 273 -34.67 -15.49 1.20
N SER A 274 -35.77 -15.57 1.95
CA SER A 274 -36.90 -16.46 1.70
C SER A 274 -38.16 -15.65 1.43
N TRP A 275 -39.11 -16.25 0.71
CA TRP A 275 -40.40 -15.65 0.46
C TRP A 275 -41.49 -16.70 0.57
N GLU A 276 -42.60 -16.33 1.20
CA GLU A 276 -43.75 -17.20 1.38
C GLU A 276 -45.02 -16.46 0.97
N LEU A 277 -45.92 -17.16 0.28
CA LEU A 277 -47.28 -16.69 0.08
C LEU A 277 -48.08 -16.95 1.35
N SER A 278 -49.04 -16.08 1.67
CA SER A 278 -49.96 -16.41 2.76
C SER A 278 -50.67 -17.74 2.43
N ALA A 279 -50.83 -18.63 3.42
CA ALA A 279 -51.51 -19.92 3.19
C ALA A 279 -52.94 -19.75 2.65
N TRP A 280 -53.55 -18.60 2.92
CA TRP A 280 -54.83 -18.20 2.36
C TRP A 280 -54.72 -17.86 0.87
N ASP A 281 -53.73 -17.08 0.46
CA ASP A 281 -53.54 -16.71 -0.95
C ASP A 281 -53.10 -17.89 -1.80
N GLU A 282 -52.26 -18.77 -1.25
CA GLU A 282 -51.91 -20.04 -1.90
C GLU A 282 -53.18 -20.87 -2.18
N ALA A 283 -54.07 -20.98 -1.18
CA ALA A 283 -55.34 -21.68 -1.31
C ALA A 283 -56.30 -20.99 -2.31
N VAL A 284 -56.39 -19.66 -2.30
CA VAL A 284 -57.24 -18.87 -3.22
C VAL A 284 -56.73 -18.96 -4.65
N CYS A 285 -55.43 -18.86 -4.87
CA CYS A 285 -54.82 -18.99 -6.19
C CYS A 285 -54.94 -20.43 -6.73
N ALA A 286 -54.74 -21.44 -5.88
CA ALA A 286 -55.00 -22.84 -6.22
C ALA A 286 -56.49 -23.07 -6.56
N ALA A 287 -57.41 -22.50 -5.80
CA ALA A 287 -58.85 -22.61 -6.05
C ALA A 287 -59.27 -21.90 -7.35
N GLN A 288 -58.72 -20.73 -7.66
CA GLN A 288 -58.97 -20.02 -8.92
C GLN A 288 -58.38 -20.77 -10.12
N ALA A 289 -57.17 -21.33 -9.97
CA ALA A 289 -56.58 -22.19 -11.01
C ALA A 289 -57.41 -23.46 -11.24
N LEU A 290 -57.92 -24.07 -10.18
CA LEU A 290 -58.84 -25.21 -10.25
C LEU A 290 -60.15 -24.79 -10.96
N MET A 291 -60.75 -23.66 -10.57
CA MET A 291 -61.98 -23.11 -11.17
C MET A 291 -61.79 -22.74 -12.65
N ALA A 292 -60.64 -22.18 -13.04
CA ALA A 292 -60.30 -21.89 -14.43
C ALA A 292 -60.10 -23.18 -15.23
N THR A 293 -59.48 -24.20 -14.65
CA THR A 293 -59.31 -25.53 -15.26
C THR A 293 -60.67 -26.23 -15.42
N VAL A 294 -61.54 -26.11 -14.42
CA VAL A 294 -62.92 -26.62 -14.42
C VAL A 294 -63.75 -25.88 -15.47
N ALA A 295 -63.70 -24.55 -15.53
CA ALA A 295 -64.37 -23.75 -16.56
C ALA A 295 -63.85 -24.08 -17.97
N ALA A 296 -62.55 -24.33 -18.13
CA ALA A 296 -61.94 -24.77 -19.38
C ALA A 296 -62.35 -26.20 -19.80
N SER A 297 -62.63 -27.07 -18.83
CA SER A 297 -63.16 -28.42 -19.07
C SER A 297 -64.69 -28.46 -19.21
N PHE A 298 -65.40 -27.36 -18.92
CA PHE A 298 -66.80 -27.14 -19.29
C PHE A 298 -67.00 -26.51 -20.69
N LEU A 299 -65.98 -25.88 -21.27
CA LEU A 299 -66.01 -25.38 -22.65
C LEU A 299 -66.29 -26.42 -23.76
N PRO A 300 -65.98 -27.74 -23.64
CA PRO A 300 -66.43 -28.72 -24.63
C PRO A 300 -67.94 -29.00 -24.65
N PHE A 301 -68.73 -28.55 -23.65
CA PHE A 301 -70.19 -28.77 -23.64
C PHE A 301 -71.00 -27.63 -24.29
N VAL A 302 -70.37 -26.50 -24.64
CA VAL A 302 -71.04 -25.34 -25.26
C VAL A 302 -70.59 -25.15 -26.74
N GLY A 303 -69.79 -26.06 -27.28
CA GLY A 303 -69.03 -25.87 -28.51
C GLY A 303 -69.38 -26.68 -29.77
N PRO A 304 -70.58 -27.22 -30.04
CA PRO A 304 -70.90 -27.68 -31.40
C PRO A 304 -70.90 -26.54 -32.46
N LEU A 305 -70.71 -25.27 -32.06
CA LEU A 305 -70.63 -24.12 -32.97
C LEU A 305 -69.21 -23.69 -33.37
N MET A 306 -68.15 -24.33 -32.86
CA MET A 306 -66.75 -24.05 -33.23
C MET A 306 -65.99 -25.33 -33.60
N ALA A 307 -66.64 -26.23 -34.35
CA ALA A 307 -66.06 -27.46 -34.91
C ALA A 307 -65.07 -27.22 -36.08
N GLY A 308 -64.40 -26.07 -36.13
CA GLY A 308 -63.52 -25.68 -37.24
C GLY A 308 -62.01 -25.68 -36.93
N LEU A 309 -61.60 -25.71 -35.66
CA LEU A 309 -60.17 -25.58 -35.29
C LEU A 309 -59.69 -26.65 -34.29
N GLY A 310 -60.37 -27.81 -34.27
CA GLY A 310 -59.82 -29.01 -33.65
C GLY A 310 -58.80 -29.66 -34.57
N ARG A 311 -57.50 -29.36 -34.36
CA ARG A 311 -56.36 -30.30 -34.57
C ARG A 311 -55.01 -29.67 -34.22
N VAL A 312 -54.87 -29.21 -32.97
CA VAL A 312 -53.64 -29.40 -32.20
C VAL A 312 -54.06 -29.72 -30.77
N ALA A 313 -54.69 -30.87 -30.60
CA ALA A 313 -54.71 -31.54 -29.31
C ALA A 313 -53.42 -32.35 -29.23
N GLY A 314 -52.61 -32.13 -28.20
CA GLY A 314 -51.51 -33.02 -27.89
C GLY A 314 -50.34 -32.27 -27.26
N TRP A 315 -50.26 -32.37 -25.93
CA TRP A 315 -49.13 -32.03 -25.05
C TRP A 315 -49.16 -30.62 -24.46
N SER A 316 -49.72 -30.48 -23.23
CA SER A 316 -49.27 -29.48 -22.23
C SER A 316 -50.07 -29.41 -20.92
N SER A 317 -51.07 -30.27 -20.64
CA SER A 317 -51.98 -30.01 -19.50
C SER A 317 -52.12 -31.20 -18.54
N PHE A 318 -51.06 -31.48 -17.78
CA PHE A 318 -51.16 -32.07 -16.45
C PHE A 318 -50.42 -31.14 -15.47
N ILE A 319 -51.21 -30.36 -14.72
CA ILE A 319 -50.98 -29.93 -13.33
C ILE A 319 -49.58 -29.40 -13.00
N PHE A 320 -49.33 -28.12 -13.32
CA PHE A 320 -48.23 -27.30 -12.77
C PHE A 320 -48.69 -25.85 -12.48
N LEU A 321 -49.97 -25.64 -12.16
CA LEU A 321 -50.57 -24.30 -12.12
C LEU A 321 -50.46 -23.53 -10.78
N PRO A 322 -50.19 -24.13 -9.61
CA PRO A 322 -49.80 -23.34 -8.43
C PRO A 322 -48.37 -22.76 -8.55
N MET A 323 -47.47 -23.41 -9.30
CA MET A 323 -46.06 -22.98 -9.42
C MET A 323 -45.89 -21.71 -10.26
N VAL A 324 -46.62 -21.56 -11.38
CA VAL A 324 -46.40 -20.46 -12.35
C VAL A 324 -46.73 -19.06 -11.80
N PHE A 325 -47.60 -18.95 -10.78
CA PHE A 325 -47.95 -17.65 -10.20
C PHE A 325 -47.02 -17.23 -9.05
N GLY A 326 -46.52 -18.21 -8.28
CA GLY A 326 -45.38 -18.01 -7.37
C GLY A 326 -44.11 -17.61 -8.13
N ASP A 327 -43.90 -18.18 -9.32
CA ASP A 327 -42.69 -17.97 -10.14
C ASP A 327 -42.45 -16.50 -10.52
N ILE A 328 -43.45 -15.67 -10.80
CA ILE A 328 -43.16 -14.29 -11.27
C ILE A 328 -42.75 -13.37 -10.11
N ALA A 329 -43.32 -13.56 -8.91
CA ALA A 329 -42.89 -12.81 -7.72
C ALA A 329 -41.53 -13.34 -7.24
N ALA A 330 -41.37 -14.66 -7.23
CA ALA A 330 -40.11 -15.34 -6.94
C ALA A 330 -38.99 -14.93 -7.91
N GLU A 331 -39.22 -14.91 -9.23
CA GLU A 331 -38.26 -14.48 -10.25
C GLU A 331 -37.81 -13.03 -10.02
N LYS A 332 -38.71 -12.16 -9.56
CA LYS A 332 -38.37 -10.76 -9.31
C LYS A 332 -37.59 -10.59 -8.01
N VAL A 333 -37.91 -11.34 -6.95
CA VAL A 333 -37.10 -11.42 -5.72
C VAL A 333 -35.74 -12.06 -6.00
N LYS A 334 -35.67 -13.08 -6.86
CA LYS A 334 -34.43 -13.68 -7.37
C LYS A 334 -33.58 -12.71 -8.21
N SER A 335 -34.21 -11.68 -8.78
CA SER A 335 -33.52 -10.63 -9.54
C SER A 335 -32.88 -9.54 -8.68
N ILE A 336 -33.01 -9.61 -7.35
CA ILE A 336 -32.27 -8.73 -6.44
C ILE A 336 -30.78 -9.05 -6.56
N THR A 337 -30.03 -8.12 -7.15
CA THR A 337 -28.60 -8.28 -7.38
C THR A 337 -27.85 -8.21 -6.04
N PRO A 338 -27.13 -9.27 -5.64
CA PRO A 338 -26.32 -9.19 -4.43
C PRO A 338 -25.05 -8.35 -4.70
N PRO A 339 -24.31 -7.91 -3.67
CA PRO A 339 -23.04 -7.21 -3.88
C PRO A 339 -22.04 -8.04 -4.71
N ASP A 340 -21.19 -7.37 -5.50
CA ASP A 340 -20.25 -7.98 -6.46
C ASP A 340 -19.27 -8.99 -5.84
N ASP A 341 -19.07 -8.98 -4.53
CA ASP A 341 -18.16 -9.85 -3.78
C ASP A 341 -18.88 -10.99 -3.02
N THR A 342 -20.11 -11.30 -3.43
CA THR A 342 -20.90 -12.41 -2.86
C THR A 342 -20.92 -13.65 -3.77
N ARG A 343 -21.00 -14.82 -3.14
CA ARG A 343 -21.13 -16.12 -3.80
C ARG A 343 -22.47 -16.75 -3.44
N LYS A 344 -23.27 -17.10 -4.44
CA LYS A 344 -24.48 -17.90 -4.22
C LYS A 344 -24.11 -19.31 -3.74
N ILE A 345 -24.67 -19.74 -2.61
CA ILE A 345 -24.41 -21.06 -2.01
C ILE A 345 -25.50 -22.04 -2.41
N SER A 346 -26.76 -21.63 -2.27
CA SER A 346 -27.93 -22.47 -2.49
C SER A 346 -29.12 -21.66 -3.03
N GLU A 347 -30.04 -22.35 -3.70
CA GLU A 347 -31.30 -21.81 -4.19
C GLU A 347 -32.35 -22.90 -4.12
N GLY A 348 -33.52 -22.56 -3.61
CA GLY A 348 -34.73 -23.37 -3.68
C GLY A 348 -35.85 -22.65 -4.42
N ASP A 349 -37.05 -23.20 -4.31
CA ASP A 349 -38.26 -22.63 -4.92
C ASP A 349 -38.72 -21.36 -4.18
N ASP A 350 -38.40 -21.27 -2.89
CA ASP A 350 -38.86 -20.26 -1.93
C ASP A 350 -37.71 -19.52 -1.23
N TYR A 351 -36.45 -19.75 -1.63
CA TYR A 351 -35.30 -19.04 -1.07
C TYR A 351 -34.09 -18.95 -2.00
N VAL A 352 -33.23 -17.97 -1.72
CA VAL A 352 -31.84 -17.91 -2.21
C VAL A 352 -30.90 -17.61 -1.05
N GLU A 353 -29.74 -18.26 -1.04
CA GLU A 353 -28.70 -18.06 -0.05
C GLU A 353 -27.38 -17.60 -0.69
N TRP A 354 -26.79 -16.55 -0.11
CA TRP A 354 -25.52 -15.98 -0.50
C TRP A 354 -24.52 -16.03 0.65
N GLN A 355 -23.25 -16.19 0.31
CA GLN A 355 -22.11 -16.04 1.20
C GLN A 355 -21.30 -14.81 0.80
N ARG A 356 -20.81 -14.10 1.80
CA ARG A 356 -19.76 -13.10 1.62
C ARG A 356 -18.66 -13.33 2.64
N THR A 357 -17.41 -13.21 2.23
CA THR A 357 -16.29 -13.12 3.17
C THR A 357 -16.01 -11.64 3.42
N MET A 358 -16.31 -11.16 4.62
CA MET A 358 -16.05 -9.78 5.02
C MET A 358 -14.73 -9.70 5.77
N SER A 359 -13.83 -8.81 5.36
CA SER A 359 -12.67 -8.44 6.17
C SER A 359 -13.15 -7.69 7.41
N LEU A 360 -12.82 -8.19 8.59
CA LEU A 360 -13.14 -7.51 9.84
C LEU A 360 -12.06 -6.47 10.21
N GLY A 361 -10.87 -6.55 9.59
CA GLY A 361 -9.73 -5.69 9.88
C GLY A 361 -9.60 -4.49 8.93
N PRO A 362 -9.08 -3.35 9.41
CA PRO A 362 -8.77 -2.22 8.54
C PRO A 362 -7.60 -2.56 7.61
N ARG A 363 -7.78 -2.38 6.29
CA ARG A 363 -6.69 -2.38 5.31
C ARG A 363 -5.92 -1.06 5.42
N THR A 364 -5.15 -0.87 6.48
CA THR A 364 -4.25 0.28 6.59
C THR A 364 -2.86 -0.13 6.13
N SER A 365 -2.55 0.07 4.85
CA SER A 365 -1.23 -0.21 4.28
C SER A 365 -0.14 0.76 4.75
N ASP A 366 -0.52 1.91 5.31
CA ASP A 366 0.39 3.07 5.44
C ASP A 366 0.54 3.60 6.87
N SER A 367 -0.06 2.96 7.89
CA SER A 367 0.03 3.44 9.28
C SER A 367 1.04 2.68 10.13
N ASN A 368 1.80 3.41 10.95
CA ASN A 368 2.68 2.88 12.00
C ASN A 368 1.91 2.13 13.12
N VAL A 369 0.58 2.12 13.06
CA VAL A 369 -0.33 1.44 13.98
C VAL A 369 -1.07 0.36 13.19
N VAL A 370 -0.98 -0.88 13.65
CA VAL A 370 -1.61 -2.05 13.04
C VAL A 370 -2.57 -2.67 14.05
N PHE A 371 -3.84 -2.74 13.67
CA PHE A 371 -4.86 -3.52 14.38
C PHE A 371 -4.95 -4.88 13.70
N SER A 372 -4.71 -5.96 14.45
CA SER A 372 -4.92 -7.31 13.96
C SER A 372 -6.01 -8.00 14.75
N ILE A 373 -6.85 -8.77 14.07
CA ILE A 373 -7.93 -9.53 14.70
C ILE A 373 -7.39 -10.91 15.08
N GLN A 374 -7.71 -11.34 16.29
CA GLN A 374 -7.30 -12.64 16.85
C GLN A 374 -8.50 -13.55 17.10
N SER A 375 -9.66 -12.97 17.43
CA SER A 375 -10.90 -13.71 17.62
C SER A 375 -12.10 -12.83 17.28
N ALA A 376 -13.19 -13.47 16.92
CA ALA A 376 -14.50 -12.85 16.83
C ALA A 376 -15.55 -13.88 17.25
N ASP A 377 -16.54 -13.44 18.01
CA ASP A 377 -17.62 -14.26 18.56
C ASP A 377 -18.95 -13.55 18.38
N VAL A 378 -20.03 -14.32 18.33
CA VAL A 378 -21.41 -13.81 18.31
C VAL A 378 -22.10 -14.25 19.60
N ASP A 379 -22.77 -13.32 20.28
CA ASP A 379 -23.51 -13.59 21.51
C ASP A 379 -24.83 -12.79 21.59
N PHE A 380 -25.48 -12.82 22.75
CA PHE A 380 -26.73 -12.08 22.98
C PHE A 380 -26.60 -10.55 22.83
N ALA A 381 -25.39 -10.00 23.02
CA ALA A 381 -25.13 -8.58 22.88
C ALA A 381 -24.84 -8.20 21.42
N GLY A 382 -24.27 -9.11 20.61
CA GLY A 382 -24.05 -8.92 19.19
C GLY A 382 -22.76 -9.60 18.69
N LEU A 383 -22.13 -8.99 17.69
CA LEU A 383 -20.84 -9.44 17.15
C LEU A 383 -19.69 -8.75 17.89
N THR A 384 -18.86 -9.52 18.59
CA THR A 384 -17.66 -9.02 19.26
C THR A 384 -16.41 -9.47 18.52
N SER A 385 -15.54 -8.55 18.12
CA SER A 385 -14.20 -8.84 17.59
C SER A 385 -13.12 -8.40 18.60
N ARG A 386 -11.99 -9.10 18.64
CA ARG A 386 -10.87 -8.82 19.55
C ARG A 386 -9.55 -9.00 18.85
N GLY A 387 -8.53 -8.28 19.32
CA GLY A 387 -7.28 -8.25 18.60
C GLY A 387 -6.08 -7.67 19.33
N SER A 388 -4.94 -7.69 18.64
CA SER A 388 -3.74 -7.01 19.10
C SER A 388 -3.57 -5.65 18.44
N LEU A 389 -2.92 -4.74 19.16
CA LEU A 389 -2.57 -3.41 18.71
C LEU A 389 -1.06 -3.30 18.70
N ARG A 390 -0.47 -3.17 17.50
CA ARG A 390 0.97 -2.99 17.35
C ARG A 390 1.27 -1.59 16.82
N SER A 391 2.06 -0.84 17.57
CA SER A 391 2.67 0.40 17.08
C SER A 391 4.14 0.14 16.81
N THR A 392 4.60 0.34 15.58
CA THR A 392 6.03 0.27 15.27
C THR A 392 6.56 1.70 15.21
N PRO A 393 7.30 2.19 16.21
CA PRO A 393 7.99 3.46 16.08
C PRO A 393 9.06 3.28 15.00
N LEU A 394 8.88 3.87 13.82
CA LEU A 394 9.93 3.87 12.82
C LEU A 394 11.03 4.82 13.29
N PRO A 395 12.26 4.34 13.57
CA PRO A 395 13.36 5.26 13.78
C PRO A 395 13.56 6.05 12.49
N ARG A 396 13.19 7.33 12.55
CA ARG A 396 13.45 8.30 11.51
C ARG A 396 14.93 8.64 11.55
N GLU A 397 15.75 7.89 10.82
CA GLU A 397 17.16 8.20 10.67
C GLU A 397 17.39 8.86 9.32
N LEU A 398 18.03 10.03 9.36
CA LEU A 398 18.51 10.70 8.17
C LEU A 398 19.96 10.29 7.91
N ILE A 399 20.20 9.72 6.74
CA ILE A 399 21.54 9.35 6.27
C ILE A 399 21.99 10.42 5.26
N GLY A 400 23.15 11.02 5.52
CA GLY A 400 23.78 11.99 4.63
C GLY A 400 24.95 11.39 3.87
N TYR A 401 25.02 11.65 2.57
CA TYR A 401 26.11 11.27 1.69
C TYR A 401 26.80 12.54 1.17
N PRO A 402 27.81 13.08 1.88
CA PRO A 402 28.54 14.25 1.42
C PRO A 402 29.45 13.90 0.25
N SER A 403 29.46 14.77 -0.76
CA SER A 403 30.42 14.80 -1.85
C SER A 403 31.19 16.11 -1.74
N PRO A 404 32.46 16.12 -1.31
CA PRO A 404 33.23 17.34 -1.16
C PRO A 404 33.47 18.02 -2.52
N ALA A 405 33.77 19.31 -2.47
CA ALA A 405 34.18 20.06 -3.66
C ALA A 405 35.49 19.49 -4.21
N MET A 406 35.52 19.19 -5.51
CA MET A 406 36.71 18.59 -6.11
C MET A 406 36.90 18.95 -7.59
N TRP A 407 38.14 18.96 -8.03
CA TRP A 407 38.48 19.03 -9.45
C TRP A 407 38.54 17.62 -10.04
N LYS A 408 37.83 17.41 -11.15
CA LYS A 408 37.89 16.16 -11.92
C LYS A 408 38.55 16.40 -13.26
N THR A 409 39.54 15.60 -13.57
CA THR A 409 40.14 15.55 -14.90
C THR A 409 39.33 14.59 -15.76
N ASN A 410 38.67 15.10 -16.80
CA ASN A 410 37.91 14.31 -17.77
C ASN A 410 38.67 14.27 -19.09
N ALA A 411 38.83 13.07 -19.62
CA ALA A 411 39.34 12.85 -20.97
C ALA A 411 38.16 12.59 -21.92
N ASP A 412 37.96 13.46 -22.90
CA ASP A 412 37.07 13.19 -24.02
C ASP A 412 37.84 12.42 -25.09
N CYS A 413 37.61 11.10 -25.14
CA CYS A 413 38.27 10.22 -26.09
C CYS A 413 37.95 10.52 -27.55
N LYS A 414 36.82 11.18 -27.85
CA LYS A 414 36.40 11.51 -29.22
C LYS A 414 37.14 12.73 -29.75
N SER A 415 37.19 13.80 -28.97
CA SER A 415 37.92 15.03 -29.34
C SER A 415 39.40 15.00 -28.96
N ARG A 416 39.83 13.98 -28.20
CA ARG A 416 41.18 13.85 -27.61
C ARG A 416 41.57 15.06 -26.75
N GLN A 417 40.58 15.66 -26.10
CA GLN A 417 40.79 16.77 -25.19
C GLN A 417 40.72 16.31 -23.75
N VAL A 418 41.56 16.89 -22.91
CA VAL A 418 41.48 16.72 -21.46
C VAL A 418 41.01 18.02 -20.86
N SER A 419 39.97 17.95 -20.04
CA SER A 419 39.39 19.10 -19.34
C SER A 419 39.43 18.87 -17.85
N GLN A 420 39.78 19.90 -17.08
CA GLN A 420 39.62 19.89 -15.63
C GLN A 420 38.31 20.60 -15.29
N ASN A 421 37.32 19.85 -14.81
CA ASN A 421 36.01 20.37 -14.45
C ASN A 421 35.87 20.41 -12.93
N TYR A 422 35.50 21.58 -12.41
CA TYR A 422 35.16 21.73 -11.01
C TYR A 422 33.78 21.12 -10.73
N THR A 423 33.76 20.14 -9.82
CA THR A 423 32.55 19.57 -9.26
C THR A 423 32.29 20.28 -7.93
N PRO A 424 31.20 21.05 -7.81
CA PRO A 424 30.86 21.68 -6.54
C PRO A 424 30.62 20.63 -5.47
N ALA A 425 30.78 21.02 -4.21
CA ALA A 425 30.34 20.17 -3.13
C ALA A 425 28.83 19.94 -3.22
N SER A 426 28.40 18.74 -2.91
CA SER A 426 26.99 18.42 -2.76
C SER A 426 26.78 17.50 -1.56
N VAL A 427 25.55 17.45 -1.08
CA VAL A 427 25.14 16.40 -0.14
C VAL A 427 23.79 15.86 -0.53
N THR A 428 23.70 14.53 -0.53
CA THR A 428 22.43 13.82 -0.69
C THR A 428 21.95 13.35 0.67
N LEU A 429 20.75 13.78 1.05
CA LEU A 429 20.09 13.36 2.27
C LEU A 429 19.00 12.35 1.95
N GLN A 430 19.03 11.18 2.59
CA GLN A 430 18.05 10.12 2.43
C GLN A 430 17.43 9.77 3.78
N HIS A 431 16.13 9.48 3.76
CA HIS A 431 15.42 8.97 4.92
C HIS A 431 15.41 7.43 4.91
N THR A 432 15.45 6.80 6.08
CA THR A 432 15.30 5.32 6.19
C THR A 432 13.88 4.84 5.88
N THR A 433 12.91 5.74 5.81
CA THR A 433 11.51 5.44 5.47
C THR A 433 11.08 6.15 4.19
N TRP A 434 10.00 5.66 3.57
CA TRP A 434 9.45 6.18 2.31
C TRP A 434 8.71 7.53 2.44
N VAL A 435 8.72 8.16 3.62
CA VAL A 435 8.06 9.45 3.82
C VAL A 435 8.88 10.55 3.13
N PRO A 436 8.28 11.37 2.24
CA PRO A 436 8.97 12.46 1.57
C PRO A 436 9.62 13.41 2.57
N LEU A 437 10.88 13.77 2.33
CA LEU A 437 11.59 14.75 3.15
C LEU A 437 10.96 16.13 2.94
N ALA A 438 10.15 16.59 3.91
CA ALA A 438 9.71 17.97 3.93
C ALA A 438 10.87 18.87 4.38
N LEU A 439 11.68 19.35 3.43
CA LEU A 439 12.56 20.50 3.66
C LEU A 439 11.80 21.77 3.32
N LEU A 440 11.27 22.48 4.32
CA LEU A 440 10.74 23.82 4.11
C LEU A 440 11.90 24.84 4.28
N PRO A 441 12.06 25.87 3.45
CA PRO A 441 12.88 27.02 3.82
C PRO A 441 12.27 27.66 5.09
N PRO A 442 13.05 27.96 6.16
CA PRO A 442 14.48 28.32 6.20
C PRO A 442 15.45 27.25 6.78
N PHE A 443 15.23 25.95 6.52
CA PHE A 443 15.90 24.85 7.24
C PHE A 443 17.33 24.48 6.80
N VAL A 444 17.96 25.28 5.93
CA VAL A 444 19.34 25.08 5.50
C VAL A 444 20.15 26.31 5.88
N ARG A 445 21.06 26.18 6.85
CA ARG A 445 22.04 27.22 7.17
C ARG A 445 23.41 26.82 6.65
N THR A 446 24.14 27.79 6.15
CA THR A 446 25.43 27.58 5.52
C THR A 446 26.51 28.36 6.26
N ASP A 447 27.71 27.80 6.31
CA ASP A 447 28.87 28.42 6.95
C ASP A 447 30.04 28.46 5.95
N PRO A 448 30.59 29.65 5.63
CA PRO A 448 30.04 30.96 5.95
C PRO A 448 28.84 31.31 5.05
N PRO A 449 27.79 32.02 5.53
CA PRO A 449 26.53 32.18 4.80
C PRO A 449 26.68 32.82 3.40
N GLU A 450 27.61 33.75 3.25
CA GLU A 450 27.92 34.44 2.01
C GLU A 450 28.56 33.57 0.92
N ALA A 451 29.00 32.36 1.26
CA ALA A 451 29.64 31.43 0.33
C ALA A 451 28.65 30.57 -0.47
N TRP A 452 27.32 30.76 -0.29
CA TRP A 452 26.31 29.77 -0.70
C TRP A 452 25.08 30.36 -1.38
N GLU A 453 24.57 29.58 -2.35
CA GLU A 453 23.21 29.64 -2.88
C GLU A 453 22.70 28.19 -2.88
N PRO A 454 22.07 27.71 -1.79
CA PRO A 454 21.64 26.33 -1.68
C PRO A 454 20.56 26.05 -2.72
N ARG A 455 20.90 25.23 -3.72
CA ARG A 455 19.91 24.68 -4.66
C ARG A 455 19.40 23.36 -4.10
N ILE A 456 18.16 23.34 -3.63
CA ILE A 456 17.47 22.14 -3.17
C ILE A 456 16.85 21.47 -4.39
N VAL A 457 17.32 20.26 -4.73
CA VAL A 457 16.72 19.43 -5.77
C VAL A 457 16.03 18.25 -5.10
N PRO A 458 14.68 18.19 -5.11
CA PRO A 458 13.96 17.01 -4.68
C PRO A 458 14.32 15.82 -5.58
N THR A 459 14.61 14.69 -4.97
CA THR A 459 14.79 13.40 -5.66
C THR A 459 13.73 12.42 -5.16
N ALA A 460 13.55 11.29 -5.86
CA ALA A 460 12.56 10.27 -5.47
C ALA A 460 12.77 9.69 -4.06
N THR A 461 13.95 9.88 -3.44
CA THR A 461 14.30 9.29 -2.13
C THR A 461 14.95 10.27 -1.15
N GLY A 462 15.00 11.56 -1.49
CA GLY A 462 15.82 12.50 -0.72
C GLY A 462 15.98 13.89 -1.32
N VAL A 463 16.90 14.67 -0.78
CA VAL A 463 17.24 16.01 -1.29
C VAL A 463 18.73 16.13 -1.56
N GLU A 464 19.07 16.72 -2.70
CA GLU A 464 20.43 17.14 -3.02
C GLU A 464 20.59 18.65 -2.83
N ILE A 465 21.66 19.05 -2.13
CA ILE A 465 22.01 20.46 -1.88
C ILE A 465 23.36 20.76 -2.53
N PHE A 466 23.44 21.84 -3.31
CA PHE A 466 24.64 22.23 -4.05
C PHE A 466 25.30 23.51 -3.50
N VAL A 467 26.63 23.58 -3.64
CA VAL A 467 27.43 24.80 -3.41
C VAL A 467 27.72 25.50 -4.74
N PRO A 468 27.49 26.82 -4.89
CA PRO A 468 27.77 27.53 -6.13
C PRO A 468 29.26 27.55 -6.47
N ARG A 469 29.59 27.72 -7.76
CA ARG A 469 30.98 27.78 -8.24
C ARG A 469 31.73 29.06 -7.85
N SER A 470 31.02 30.08 -7.37
CA SER A 470 31.57 31.41 -7.04
C SER A 470 32.30 31.45 -5.69
N THR A 471 32.28 30.36 -4.91
CA THR A 471 32.90 30.32 -3.59
C THR A 471 34.42 30.44 -3.66
N ARG A 472 35.01 31.23 -2.75
CA ARG A 472 36.45 31.50 -2.74
C ARG A 472 37.24 30.23 -2.42
N VAL A 473 38.37 30.05 -3.11
CA VAL A 473 39.35 28.99 -2.81
C VAL A 473 39.83 29.14 -1.37
N GLY A 474 39.97 28.02 -0.66
CA GLY A 474 40.40 28.02 0.74
C GLY A 474 39.28 28.25 1.75
N THR A 475 38.07 28.60 1.29
CA THR A 475 36.89 28.67 2.16
C THR A 475 36.51 27.27 2.63
N HIS A 476 36.39 27.08 3.94
CA HIS A 476 35.80 25.89 4.54
C HIS A 476 34.29 25.92 4.33
N LEU A 477 33.73 24.82 3.84
CA LEU A 477 32.32 24.69 3.51
C LEU A 477 31.68 23.74 4.50
N ALA A 478 30.69 24.25 5.23
CA ALA A 478 29.82 23.38 6.00
C ALA A 478 28.34 23.76 5.87
N LEU A 479 27.51 22.74 5.99
CA LEU A 479 26.07 22.82 5.84
C LEU A 479 25.39 22.32 7.11
N TRP A 480 24.41 23.07 7.58
CA TRP A 480 23.42 22.64 8.55
C TRP A 480 22.13 22.32 7.83
N VAL A 481 21.65 21.08 7.97
CA VAL A 481 20.33 20.71 7.44
C VAL A 481 19.43 20.28 8.58
N HIS A 482 18.29 20.96 8.67
CA HIS A 482 17.23 20.63 9.59
C HIS A 482 16.15 19.83 8.85
N THR A 483 15.82 18.66 9.39
CA THR A 483 14.78 17.77 8.85
C THR A 483 13.76 17.42 9.93
N ALA A 484 12.62 16.82 9.56
CA ALA A 484 11.69 16.24 10.53
C ALA A 484 12.33 15.12 11.40
N SER A 485 13.50 14.63 10.99
CA SER A 485 14.28 13.57 11.64
C SER A 485 15.51 14.12 12.38
N GLY A 486 15.62 15.45 12.47
CA GLY A 486 16.62 16.18 13.23
C GLY A 486 17.65 16.94 12.42
N LEU A 487 18.61 17.53 13.15
CA LEU A 487 19.67 18.38 12.63
C LEU A 487 20.89 17.55 12.21
N ARG A 488 21.56 17.94 11.13
CA ARG A 488 22.89 17.43 10.74
C ARG A 488 23.82 18.57 10.37
N TRP A 489 25.02 18.55 10.95
CA TRP A 489 26.19 19.27 10.44
C TRP A 489 26.91 18.40 9.44
N ILE A 490 27.23 19.00 8.30
CA ILE A 490 27.86 18.31 7.19
C ILE A 490 29.01 19.19 6.72
N ASP A 491 30.22 18.85 7.14
CA ASP A 491 31.44 19.42 6.60
C ASP A 491 31.65 18.87 5.19
N LEU A 492 31.72 19.78 4.23
CA LEU A 492 31.97 19.50 2.82
C LEU A 492 33.43 19.77 2.43
N GLY A 493 34.27 20.07 3.42
CA GLY A 493 35.70 20.31 3.28
C GLY A 493 36.02 21.73 2.83
N ILE A 494 37.27 21.93 2.43
CA ILE A 494 37.76 23.21 1.93
C ILE A 494 37.61 23.25 0.42
N VAL A 495 37.18 24.39 -0.14
CA VAL A 495 37.19 24.61 -1.60
C VAL A 495 38.61 24.48 -2.13
N PRO A 496 38.92 23.44 -2.93
CA PRO A 496 40.28 23.21 -3.39
C PRO A 496 40.68 24.27 -4.42
N ALA A 497 41.96 24.65 -4.38
CA ALA A 497 42.54 25.50 -5.42
C ALA A 497 42.41 24.84 -6.79
N LYS A 498 42.24 25.65 -7.84
CA LYS A 498 42.31 25.14 -9.21
C LYS A 498 43.68 24.49 -9.41
N PRO A 499 43.75 23.20 -9.79
CA PRO A 499 45.02 22.55 -10.07
C PRO A 499 45.73 23.27 -11.20
N GLU A 500 47.06 23.18 -11.21
CA GLU A 500 47.85 23.70 -12.31
C GLU A 500 47.40 23.05 -13.64
N PRO A 501 47.57 23.76 -14.78
CA PRO A 501 47.33 23.18 -16.09
C PRO A 501 48.11 21.87 -16.23
N LEU A 502 47.43 20.84 -16.73
CA LEU A 502 48.05 19.53 -16.93
C LEU A 502 49.26 19.65 -17.86
N THR A 503 50.36 19.03 -17.46
CA THR A 503 51.54 18.88 -18.30
C THR A 503 51.23 17.96 -19.50
N SER A 504 52.03 18.06 -20.57
CA SER A 504 51.88 17.18 -21.74
C SER A 504 51.95 15.69 -21.37
N ALA A 505 52.73 15.34 -20.34
CA ALA A 505 52.83 13.97 -19.84
C ALA A 505 51.54 13.51 -19.15
N GLU A 506 50.91 14.37 -18.35
CA GLU A 506 49.64 14.06 -17.70
C GLU A 506 48.46 14.01 -18.68
N ILE A 507 48.47 14.89 -19.69
CA ILE A 507 47.50 14.84 -20.80
C ILE A 507 47.64 13.51 -21.55
N ALA A 508 48.87 13.11 -21.87
CA ALA A 508 49.14 11.82 -22.52
C ALA A 508 48.71 10.65 -21.65
N ALA A 509 48.97 10.69 -20.34
CA ALA A 509 48.53 9.67 -19.39
C ALA A 509 47.01 9.58 -19.26
N ALA A 510 46.31 10.72 -19.20
CA ALA A 510 44.84 10.79 -19.13
C ALA A 510 44.16 10.33 -20.42
N LEU A 511 44.80 10.52 -21.59
CA LEU A 511 44.32 10.04 -22.89
C LEU A 511 44.77 8.59 -23.20
N ASN A 512 45.70 8.03 -22.45
CA ASN A 512 46.23 6.69 -22.69
C ASN A 512 45.13 5.60 -22.64
N PRO A 513 44.16 5.63 -21.70
CA PRO A 513 42.99 4.74 -21.73
C PRO A 513 42.15 4.91 -23.00
N CYS A 514 41.98 6.13 -23.50
CA CYS A 514 41.27 6.40 -24.75
C CYS A 514 42.00 5.80 -25.97
N LEU A 515 43.33 5.86 -25.99
CA LEU A 515 44.15 5.26 -27.04
C LEU A 515 44.17 3.73 -26.94
N ALA A 516 44.12 3.17 -25.73
CA ALA A 516 43.96 1.73 -25.51
C ALA A 516 42.58 1.24 -25.99
N LEU A 517 41.51 2.02 -25.75
CA LEU A 517 40.17 1.75 -26.26
C LEU A 517 40.10 1.83 -27.80
N GLN A 518 40.82 2.78 -28.42
CA GLN A 518 40.91 2.82 -29.90
C GLN A 518 41.75 1.69 -30.51
N LYS A 519 42.70 1.09 -29.78
CA LYS A 519 43.59 0.03 -30.27
C LYS A 519 43.04 -1.40 -30.14
N HIS A 520 41.87 -1.62 -29.53
CA HIS A 520 41.51 -2.97 -29.05
C HIS A 520 40.10 -3.47 -29.35
N HIS A 521 39.55 -3.33 -30.56
CA HIS A 521 38.25 -3.97 -30.84
C HIS A 521 38.18 -4.65 -32.22
N LEU A 522 38.76 -5.86 -32.29
CA LEU A 522 38.50 -6.87 -33.33
C LEU A 522 38.62 -8.25 -32.65
N GLY A 523 37.51 -9.00 -32.52
CA GLY A 523 37.50 -10.42 -32.11
C GLY A 523 38.01 -10.77 -30.70
N LYS A 524 37.93 -9.83 -29.74
CA LYS A 524 38.47 -10.04 -28.40
C LYS A 524 37.41 -10.48 -27.40
N GLN A 525 37.80 -11.47 -26.59
CA GLN A 525 37.15 -11.82 -25.34
C GLN A 525 37.31 -10.66 -24.34
N TYR A 526 36.20 -10.22 -23.77
CA TYR A 526 36.09 -9.08 -22.87
C TYR A 526 36.13 -9.54 -21.41
N LYS A 527 37.19 -9.13 -20.72
CA LYS A 527 37.45 -9.40 -19.29
C LYS A 527 36.71 -8.42 -18.37
N TRP A 528 37.18 -8.29 -17.13
CA TRP A 528 36.81 -7.18 -16.25
C TRP A 528 37.24 -5.85 -16.86
N LEU A 529 36.26 -4.96 -17.02
CA LEU A 529 36.41 -3.57 -17.44
C LEU A 529 36.33 -2.63 -16.24
N VAL A 530 35.67 -3.09 -15.18
CA VAL A 530 35.55 -2.44 -13.89
C VAL A 530 36.20 -3.35 -12.87
N ASP A 531 37.13 -2.82 -12.09
CA ASP A 531 37.74 -3.58 -11.01
C ASP A 531 36.66 -3.98 -9.99
N PRO A 532 36.49 -5.29 -9.71
CA PRO A 532 35.57 -5.73 -8.68
C PRO A 532 36.06 -5.35 -7.28
N PRO A 533 35.18 -5.33 -6.27
CA PRO A 533 35.58 -5.05 -4.90
C PRO A 533 36.53 -6.13 -4.38
N LYS A 534 37.59 -5.72 -3.67
CA LYS A 534 38.58 -6.64 -3.07
C LYS A 534 37.96 -7.58 -2.02
N LYS A 535 36.86 -7.18 -1.39
CA LYS A 535 36.14 -7.98 -0.38
C LYS A 535 34.79 -8.40 -0.95
N THR A 536 34.63 -9.70 -1.17
CA THR A 536 33.39 -10.30 -1.71
C THR A 536 32.57 -11.05 -0.64
N TYR A 537 33.03 -11.07 0.61
CA TYR A 537 32.39 -11.76 1.74
C TYR A 537 32.06 -13.24 1.46
N GLY A 538 32.87 -13.91 0.65
CA GLY A 538 32.68 -15.33 0.31
C GLY A 538 31.71 -15.57 -0.85
N HIS A 539 31.06 -14.54 -1.40
CA HIS A 539 30.19 -14.66 -2.56
C HIS A 539 30.99 -14.64 -3.87
N LYS A 540 30.62 -15.49 -4.84
CA LYS A 540 31.20 -15.48 -6.18
C LYS A 540 30.61 -14.29 -6.96
N LEU A 541 31.48 -13.41 -7.44
CA LEU A 541 31.07 -12.22 -8.19
C LEU A 541 30.47 -12.60 -9.54
N LEU A 542 29.57 -11.74 -10.02
CA LEU A 542 29.01 -11.78 -11.35
C LEU A 542 29.36 -10.50 -12.10
N ARG A 543 29.44 -10.59 -13.42
CA ARG A 543 29.54 -9.45 -14.33
C ARG A 543 28.20 -9.25 -14.98
N GLU A 544 27.66 -8.05 -14.84
CA GLU A 544 26.55 -7.62 -15.66
C GLU A 544 27.06 -6.79 -16.82
N TRP A 545 26.63 -7.16 -18.01
CA TRP A 545 26.91 -6.49 -19.25
C TRP A 545 25.63 -5.86 -19.78
N ALA A 546 25.69 -4.61 -20.20
CA ALA A 546 24.61 -3.92 -20.90
C ALA A 546 25.07 -3.53 -22.29
N LEU A 547 24.45 -4.09 -23.31
CA LEU A 547 24.72 -3.84 -24.72
C LEU A 547 23.60 -2.96 -25.27
N ALA A 548 23.92 -1.89 -25.97
CA ALA A 548 22.93 -1.06 -26.64
C ALA A 548 23.44 -0.66 -28.01
N GLY A 549 22.70 -0.91 -29.08
CA GLY A 549 23.11 -0.61 -30.44
C GLY A 549 22.10 0.25 -31.18
N LYS A 550 22.60 1.15 -32.02
CA LYS A 550 21.84 1.80 -33.09
C LYS A 550 22.56 1.58 -34.41
N ASP A 551 21.80 1.59 -35.50
CA ASP A 551 22.28 1.42 -36.87
C ASP A 551 23.04 0.09 -37.10
N LEU A 552 22.62 -0.98 -36.39
CA LEU A 552 23.25 -2.30 -36.51
C LEU A 552 22.99 -2.99 -37.86
N GLY A 553 22.21 -2.41 -38.76
CA GLY A 553 21.88 -3.03 -40.04
C GLY A 553 20.88 -4.18 -39.86
N ALA A 554 19.73 -4.08 -40.53
CA ALA A 554 18.67 -5.07 -40.42
C ALA A 554 19.14 -6.49 -40.84
N GLY A 555 18.76 -7.49 -40.02
CA GLY A 555 19.04 -8.90 -40.28
C GLY A 555 20.48 -9.35 -40.00
N SER A 556 21.14 -8.76 -39.00
CA SER A 556 22.42 -9.26 -38.46
C SER A 556 22.18 -9.98 -37.15
N ALA A 557 22.61 -11.24 -37.05
CA ALA A 557 22.50 -11.98 -35.79
C ALA A 557 23.78 -11.76 -34.97
N ILE A 558 23.66 -11.27 -33.74
CA ILE A 558 24.79 -11.10 -32.83
C ILE A 558 24.72 -12.16 -31.73
N ASP A 559 25.60 -13.14 -31.78
CA ASP A 559 25.75 -14.13 -30.72
C ASP A 559 26.54 -13.55 -29.56
N VAL A 560 25.97 -13.70 -28.37
CA VAL A 560 26.56 -13.30 -27.10
C VAL A 560 27.06 -14.56 -26.40
N MET A 561 28.38 -14.73 -26.36
CA MET A 561 29.06 -15.91 -25.81
C MET A 561 29.71 -15.57 -24.47
N ALA A 562 29.61 -16.48 -23.51
CA ALA A 562 30.50 -16.54 -22.35
C ALA A 562 31.61 -17.56 -22.60
N ILE A 563 32.86 -17.15 -22.43
CA ILE A 563 34.04 -18.00 -22.57
C ILE A 563 34.63 -18.24 -21.18
N GLY A 564 34.42 -19.44 -20.64
CA GLY A 564 34.92 -19.83 -19.32
C GLY A 564 36.40 -20.27 -19.33
N PRO A 565 36.93 -20.65 -18.15
CA PRO A 565 38.28 -21.19 -18.01
C PRO A 565 38.53 -22.35 -18.98
N GLY A 566 39.70 -22.36 -19.62
CA GLY A 566 40.06 -23.39 -20.61
C GLY A 566 39.36 -23.26 -21.97
N GLY A 567 38.71 -22.12 -22.24
CA GLY A 567 38.06 -21.85 -23.53
C GLY A 567 36.69 -22.50 -23.69
N ARG A 568 36.06 -22.93 -22.59
CA ARG A 568 34.70 -23.50 -22.62
C ARG A 568 33.72 -22.43 -23.05
N GLU A 569 33.09 -22.62 -24.21
CA GLU A 569 32.11 -21.68 -24.73
C GLU A 569 30.69 -22.00 -24.22
N ARG A 570 29.93 -20.96 -23.89
CA ARG A 570 28.51 -21.01 -23.53
C ARG A 570 27.79 -19.90 -24.29
N LEU A 571 26.97 -20.27 -25.26
CA LEU A 571 26.07 -19.32 -25.91
C LEU A 571 25.04 -18.85 -24.87
N ILE A 572 24.97 -17.54 -24.65
CA ILE A 572 24.02 -16.96 -23.70
C ILE A 572 22.74 -16.52 -24.42
N SER A 573 22.89 -15.86 -25.57
CA SER A 573 21.76 -15.45 -26.42
C SER A 573 22.24 -15.12 -27.83
N THR A 574 21.35 -15.23 -28.80
CA THR A 574 21.49 -14.60 -30.11
C THR A 574 20.57 -13.38 -30.15
N LEU A 575 21.11 -12.24 -30.58
CA LEU A 575 20.39 -10.98 -30.67
C LEU A 575 20.05 -10.70 -32.13
N ASP A 576 18.77 -10.52 -32.42
CA ASP A 576 18.27 -10.07 -33.72
C ASP A 576 17.79 -8.61 -33.59
N PRO A 577 18.57 -7.61 -34.03
CA PRO A 577 18.21 -6.21 -33.93
C PRO A 577 16.93 -5.91 -34.73
N ILE A 578 15.86 -5.53 -34.03
CA ILE A 578 14.62 -5.05 -34.64
C ILE A 578 14.85 -3.60 -35.04
N GLU A 579 14.58 -3.25 -36.31
CA GLU A 579 14.75 -1.88 -36.84
C GLU A 579 16.17 -1.30 -36.67
N SER A 580 17.20 -2.14 -36.70
CA SER A 580 18.61 -1.74 -36.49
C SER A 580 18.93 -1.19 -35.10
N GLN A 581 18.04 -1.38 -34.11
CA GLN A 581 18.27 -0.99 -32.72
C GLN A 581 18.21 -2.21 -31.82
N MET A 582 19.02 -2.21 -30.75
CA MET A 582 18.90 -3.21 -29.70
C MET A 582 19.31 -2.67 -28.35
N SER A 583 18.78 -3.27 -27.29
CA SER A 583 19.23 -3.11 -25.91
C SER A 583 19.14 -4.47 -25.25
N PHE A 584 20.25 -4.96 -24.70
CA PHE A 584 20.35 -6.28 -24.12
C PHE A 584 21.18 -6.24 -22.83
N GLN A 585 20.81 -7.05 -21.85
CA GLN A 585 21.57 -7.20 -20.62
C GLN A 585 21.86 -8.68 -20.37
N VAL A 586 23.06 -9.00 -19.89
CA VAL A 586 23.47 -10.37 -19.67
C VAL A 586 24.40 -10.51 -18.47
N LEU A 587 24.32 -11.65 -17.80
CA LEU A 587 25.20 -12.02 -16.70
C LEU A 587 26.24 -13.04 -17.15
N THR A 588 27.50 -12.81 -16.77
CA THR A 588 28.55 -13.83 -16.83
C THR A 588 29.19 -14.03 -15.46
N GLU A 589 29.77 -15.20 -15.25
CA GLU A 589 30.54 -15.50 -14.05
C GLU A 589 31.84 -14.67 -13.99
N ALA A 590 32.40 -14.52 -12.78
CA ALA A 590 33.61 -13.72 -12.56
C ALA A 590 34.85 -14.18 -13.34
N ASP A 591 34.89 -15.46 -13.72
CA ASP A 591 35.95 -16.14 -14.44
C ASP A 591 35.63 -16.39 -15.93
N GLU A 592 34.42 -16.00 -16.38
CA GLU A 592 34.04 -16.01 -17.79
C GLU A 592 34.41 -14.68 -18.48
N GLU A 593 34.74 -14.73 -19.76
CA GLU A 593 34.93 -13.57 -20.63
C GLU A 593 33.73 -13.44 -21.59
N LEU A 594 33.29 -12.21 -21.91
CA LEU A 594 32.22 -12.02 -22.88
C LEU A 594 32.82 -11.99 -24.29
N GLU A 595 32.23 -12.67 -25.27
CA GLU A 595 32.62 -12.56 -26.67
C GLU A 595 31.35 -12.29 -27.50
N LEU A 596 31.44 -11.35 -28.44
CA LEU A 596 30.35 -11.01 -29.35
C LEU A 596 30.74 -11.44 -30.77
N ARG A 597 29.94 -12.33 -31.37
CA ARG A 597 30.15 -12.83 -32.73
C ARG A 597 29.00 -12.37 -33.62
N THR A 598 29.28 -11.96 -34.85
CA THR A 598 28.26 -11.57 -35.83
C THR A 598 28.57 -12.21 -37.18
N ASP A 599 27.56 -12.45 -37.99
CA ASP A 599 27.69 -12.97 -39.34
C ASP A 599 28.04 -11.89 -40.39
N ARG A 600 28.04 -10.60 -40.01
CA ARG A 600 28.29 -9.47 -40.91
C ARG A 600 29.40 -8.54 -40.42
N GLU A 601 30.21 -8.04 -41.34
CA GLU A 601 31.21 -6.99 -41.03
C GLU A 601 30.54 -5.64 -40.75
N GLY A 602 31.18 -4.85 -39.88
CA GLY A 602 31.03 -3.40 -39.93
C GLY A 602 29.92 -2.78 -39.08
N HIS A 603 29.38 -3.50 -38.08
CA HIS A 603 28.47 -2.87 -37.11
C HIS A 603 29.19 -1.77 -36.35
N SER A 604 28.91 -0.51 -36.71
CA SER A 604 29.27 0.66 -35.91
C SER A 604 28.07 1.08 -35.10
N GLY A 605 28.26 1.38 -33.81
CA GLY A 605 27.18 1.92 -32.98
C GLY A 605 26.75 1.03 -31.81
N LEU A 606 27.44 -0.08 -31.57
CA LEU A 606 27.25 -0.88 -30.37
C LEU A 606 27.94 -0.23 -29.16
N LEU A 607 27.19 0.18 -28.17
CA LEU A 607 27.66 0.57 -26.85
C LEU A 607 27.64 -0.65 -25.93
N MET A 608 28.66 -0.78 -25.10
CA MET A 608 28.73 -1.83 -24.09
C MET A 608 29.07 -1.21 -22.74
N ALA A 609 28.40 -1.62 -21.69
CA ALA A 609 28.71 -1.23 -20.33
C ALA A 609 28.84 -2.46 -19.44
N GLN A 610 29.63 -2.35 -18.38
CA GLN A 610 29.81 -3.42 -17.39
C GLN A 610 29.69 -2.90 -15.97
N ARG A 611 29.17 -3.74 -15.07
CA ARG A 611 29.35 -3.60 -13.62
C ARG A 611 29.53 -4.97 -12.96
N TRP A 612 30.08 -4.97 -11.75
CA TRP A 612 30.11 -6.15 -10.89
C TRP A 612 28.82 -6.26 -10.08
N ILE A 613 28.41 -7.49 -9.76
CA ILE A 613 27.37 -7.84 -8.79
C ILE A 613 27.98 -8.79 -7.76
N THR A 614 27.75 -8.52 -6.48
CA THR A 614 28.02 -9.44 -5.37
C THR A 614 26.68 -10.07 -4.94
N PRO A 615 26.33 -11.25 -5.44
CA PRO A 615 25.04 -11.89 -5.15
C PRO A 615 25.03 -12.42 -3.72
N TRP A 616 23.97 -12.12 -2.96
CA TRP A 616 23.72 -12.76 -1.66
C TRP A 616 22.62 -13.80 -1.75
N ALA A 617 21.77 -13.75 -2.78
CA ALA A 617 20.77 -14.77 -3.05
C ALA A 617 20.69 -15.07 -4.55
N ARG A 618 20.46 -16.36 -4.85
CA ARG A 618 20.06 -16.86 -6.16
C ARG A 618 18.83 -17.72 -5.96
N VAL A 619 17.77 -17.42 -6.68
CA VAL A 619 16.50 -18.13 -6.60
C VAL A 619 16.26 -18.80 -7.94
N PRO A 620 16.24 -20.14 -8.01
CA PRO A 620 16.05 -20.83 -9.27
C PRO A 620 14.67 -20.51 -9.86
N ILE A 621 14.62 -20.34 -11.18
CA ILE A 621 13.40 -20.20 -11.98
C ILE A 621 13.29 -21.38 -12.94
N THR A 622 12.06 -21.84 -13.17
CA THR A 622 11.76 -23.05 -13.93
C THR A 622 11.96 -22.89 -15.43
N SER A 623 11.76 -21.67 -15.95
CA SER A 623 12.13 -21.29 -17.30
C SER A 623 12.59 -19.83 -17.35
N GLY A 624 13.35 -19.48 -18.39
CA GLY A 624 13.89 -18.13 -18.55
C GLY A 624 12.81 -17.05 -18.41
N PRO A 625 13.16 -15.85 -17.92
CA PRO A 625 12.19 -14.82 -17.60
C PRO A 625 11.51 -14.26 -18.85
N ALA A 626 10.19 -14.10 -18.76
CA ALA A 626 9.37 -13.29 -19.67
C ALA A 626 9.24 -11.85 -19.16
N SER A 627 9.07 -11.65 -17.85
CA SER A 627 9.00 -10.32 -17.24
C SER A 627 9.55 -10.29 -15.82
N LEU A 628 9.99 -9.11 -15.37
CA LEU A 628 10.47 -8.84 -14.02
C LEU A 628 9.85 -7.54 -13.49
N ALA A 629 9.16 -7.63 -12.37
CA ALA A 629 8.66 -6.50 -11.61
C ALA A 629 9.25 -6.48 -10.20
N VAL A 630 9.53 -5.29 -9.69
CA VAL A 630 9.98 -5.07 -8.31
C VAL A 630 9.10 -3.99 -7.71
N SER A 631 8.39 -4.30 -6.64
CA SER A 631 7.48 -3.38 -5.95
C SER A 631 7.41 -3.72 -4.47
N ASN A 632 7.47 -2.72 -3.59
CA ASN A 632 7.30 -2.89 -2.14
C ASN A 632 8.23 -3.95 -1.50
N GLY A 633 9.47 -4.08 -1.99
CA GLY A 633 10.42 -5.09 -1.49
C GLY A 633 10.13 -6.53 -1.95
N LEU A 634 9.15 -6.69 -2.84
CA LEU A 634 8.82 -7.94 -3.51
C LEU A 634 9.32 -7.91 -4.95
N ILE A 635 9.66 -9.10 -5.43
CA ILE A 635 10.14 -9.39 -6.76
C ILE A 635 9.16 -10.38 -7.38
N GLU A 636 8.50 -9.98 -8.46
CA GLU A 636 7.70 -10.87 -9.29
C GLU A 636 8.47 -11.17 -10.58
N VAL A 637 8.72 -12.46 -10.83
CA VAL A 637 9.27 -12.96 -12.09
C VAL A 637 8.17 -13.75 -12.78
N GLN A 638 7.83 -13.37 -14.00
CA GLN A 638 7.03 -14.22 -14.87
C GLN A 638 7.99 -14.96 -15.80
N THR A 639 7.84 -16.27 -15.90
CA THR A 639 8.69 -17.14 -16.72
C THR A 639 8.06 -17.34 -18.12
N ARG A 640 8.86 -17.73 -19.12
CA ARG A 640 8.42 -17.87 -20.53
C ARG A 640 7.36 -18.95 -20.74
N ASP A 641 7.36 -19.97 -19.89
CA ASP A 641 6.34 -21.02 -19.83
C ASP A 641 5.04 -20.59 -19.11
N GLY A 642 4.94 -19.31 -18.71
CA GLY A 642 3.76 -18.74 -18.05
C GLY A 642 3.76 -18.87 -16.53
N GLY A 643 4.77 -19.52 -15.96
CA GLY A 643 4.96 -19.60 -14.51
C GLY A 643 5.20 -18.24 -13.86
N LYS A 644 5.00 -18.20 -12.54
CA LYS A 644 5.22 -17.01 -11.72
C LYS A 644 6.00 -17.34 -10.46
N LEU A 645 6.98 -16.52 -10.16
CA LEU A 645 7.76 -16.55 -8.93
C LEU A 645 7.59 -15.21 -8.21
N LEU A 646 7.17 -15.26 -6.95
CA LEU A 646 7.16 -14.12 -6.04
C LEU A 646 8.21 -14.36 -4.94
N ALA A 647 9.20 -13.48 -4.85
CA ALA A 647 10.25 -13.53 -3.84
C ALA A 647 10.41 -12.17 -3.14
N ASP A 648 11.06 -12.13 -1.97
CA ASP A 648 11.48 -10.88 -1.34
C ASP A 648 12.94 -10.51 -1.68
N LEU A 649 13.41 -9.33 -1.25
CA LEU A 649 14.79 -8.88 -1.47
C LEU A 649 15.86 -9.71 -0.74
N THR A 650 15.47 -10.62 0.16
CA THR A 650 16.40 -11.58 0.79
C THR A 650 16.57 -12.84 -0.06
N GLY A 651 15.76 -13.01 -1.10
CA GLY A 651 15.71 -14.20 -1.94
C GLY A 651 14.83 -15.30 -1.39
N ARG A 652 14.00 -15.00 -0.38
CA ARG A 652 13.00 -15.95 0.09
C ARG A 652 11.84 -15.99 -0.88
N VAL A 653 11.53 -17.18 -1.39
CA VAL A 653 10.33 -17.43 -2.20
C VAL A 653 9.10 -17.36 -1.30
N LEU A 654 8.16 -16.48 -1.66
CA LEU A 654 6.88 -16.30 -0.98
C LEU A 654 5.77 -17.09 -1.66
N ALA A 655 5.81 -17.15 -2.99
CA ALA A 655 4.92 -17.98 -3.80
C ALA A 655 5.62 -18.38 -5.09
N ALA A 656 5.35 -19.59 -5.58
CA ALA A 656 5.78 -20.05 -6.89
C ALA A 656 4.62 -20.83 -7.53
N HIS A 657 4.41 -20.61 -8.81
CA HIS A 657 3.42 -21.33 -9.60
C HIS A 657 4.05 -21.77 -10.92
N ASP A 658 4.04 -23.08 -11.14
CA ASP A 658 4.57 -23.70 -12.35
C ASP A 658 3.42 -23.87 -13.36
N GLY A 659 3.55 -23.23 -14.54
CA GLY A 659 2.64 -23.39 -15.66
C GLY A 659 1.79 -22.17 -16.02
N PRO A 660 1.12 -22.21 -17.18
CA PRO A 660 0.28 -21.11 -17.67
C PRO A 660 -0.96 -20.93 -16.78
N ILE A 661 -1.19 -19.71 -16.31
CA ILE A 661 -2.43 -19.35 -15.61
C ILE A 661 -3.52 -19.15 -16.67
N ASP A 662 -4.36 -20.17 -16.88
CA ASP A 662 -5.42 -20.21 -17.92
C ASP A 662 -6.51 -19.14 -17.78
N ASN A 663 -6.49 -18.28 -16.73
CA ASN A 663 -7.55 -17.32 -16.44
C ASN A 663 -7.11 -15.84 -16.43
N TYR A 664 -5.97 -15.49 -17.02
CA TYR A 664 -5.56 -14.08 -17.14
C TYR A 664 -5.77 -13.57 -18.57
N SER A 665 -6.84 -12.80 -18.79
CA SER A 665 -7.12 -12.13 -20.07
C SER A 665 -6.02 -11.08 -20.37
N PRO A 666 -5.23 -11.24 -21.45
CA PRO A 666 -4.14 -10.31 -21.80
C PRO A 666 -4.60 -8.96 -22.39
N ALA A 667 -5.90 -8.64 -22.29
CA ALA A 667 -6.48 -7.51 -23.02
C ALA A 667 -6.03 -6.13 -22.49
N ASP A 668 -5.60 -6.01 -21.24
CA ASP A 668 -5.28 -4.70 -20.62
C ASP A 668 -3.79 -4.30 -20.65
N ASN A 669 -2.89 -5.13 -21.20
CA ASN A 669 -1.43 -4.85 -21.19
C ASN A 669 -0.76 -4.81 -22.57
N ARG A 670 -1.52 -4.80 -23.66
CA ARG A 670 -0.95 -4.83 -25.02
C ARG A 670 -0.20 -3.56 -25.46
N GLU A 671 -0.20 -2.49 -24.66
CA GLU A 671 0.59 -1.27 -24.93
C GLU A 671 1.84 -1.09 -24.04
N HIS A 672 2.18 -2.06 -23.19
CA HIS A 672 3.45 -2.04 -22.44
C HIS A 672 4.47 -3.02 -23.03
N ASP A 673 5.07 -2.57 -24.13
CA ASP A 673 6.50 -2.65 -24.43
C ASP A 673 7.23 -3.93 -23.96
N LEU A 674 7.46 -4.87 -24.89
CA LEU A 674 8.40 -6.00 -24.78
C LEU A 674 9.89 -5.57 -24.60
N ARG A 675 10.15 -4.30 -24.23
CA ARG A 675 11.48 -3.66 -24.15
C ARG A 675 12.09 -3.65 -22.74
N HIS A 676 11.51 -4.37 -21.77
CA HIS A 676 11.85 -4.19 -20.35
C HIS A 676 12.13 -5.49 -19.56
N LEU A 677 13.00 -6.35 -20.07
CA LEU A 677 13.75 -7.30 -19.22
C LEU A 677 15.02 -6.58 -18.75
N ARG A 678 14.93 -5.84 -17.65
CA ARG A 678 16.02 -5.00 -17.13
C ARG A 678 16.30 -5.35 -15.68
N SER A 679 17.57 -5.33 -15.32
CA SER A 679 17.96 -5.23 -13.92
C SER A 679 17.29 -4.01 -13.27
N ARG A 680 16.50 -4.23 -12.21
CA ARG A 680 15.81 -3.16 -11.49
C ARG A 680 16.58 -2.85 -10.21
N ARG A 681 16.78 -1.56 -9.94
CA ARG A 681 17.25 -1.11 -8.63
C ARG A 681 16.10 -1.27 -7.64
N ALA A 682 16.31 -2.12 -6.64
CA ALA A 682 15.45 -2.21 -5.46
C ALA A 682 15.91 -1.28 -4.32
N GLY A 683 16.98 -0.51 -4.56
CA GLY A 683 17.59 0.45 -3.64
C GLY A 683 18.84 1.10 -4.26
N PRO A 684 19.62 1.90 -3.51
CA PRO A 684 20.78 2.62 -4.03
C PRO A 684 21.91 1.70 -4.52
N THR A 685 22.01 0.49 -3.98
CA THR A 685 23.02 -0.52 -4.41
C THR A 685 22.46 -1.94 -4.60
N THR A 686 21.21 -2.20 -4.25
CA THR A 686 20.55 -3.50 -4.45
C THR A 686 20.01 -3.63 -5.85
N ILE A 687 20.43 -4.68 -6.54
CA ILE A 687 19.99 -4.99 -7.89
C ILE A 687 19.37 -6.36 -7.92
N VAL A 688 18.26 -6.42 -8.64
CA VAL A 688 17.58 -7.65 -9.02
C VAL A 688 17.86 -7.85 -10.49
N ALA A 689 18.56 -8.93 -10.83
CA ALA A 689 18.84 -9.34 -12.20
C ALA A 689 18.36 -10.79 -12.38
N VAL A 690 18.10 -11.19 -13.61
CA VAL A 690 17.63 -12.55 -13.90
C VAL A 690 18.50 -13.08 -15.04
N ASP A 691 19.02 -14.29 -14.89
CA ASP A 691 19.59 -15.05 -15.99
C ASP A 691 18.62 -16.14 -16.46
N GLU A 692 19.09 -17.09 -17.27
CA GLU A 692 18.21 -18.12 -17.84
C GLU A 692 17.62 -19.07 -16.78
N HIS A 693 18.28 -19.24 -15.63
CA HIS A 693 17.94 -20.24 -14.62
C HIS A 693 17.77 -19.66 -13.22
N ASP A 694 18.30 -18.48 -12.95
CA ASP A 694 18.33 -17.87 -11.62
C ASP A 694 17.83 -16.43 -11.65
N LEU A 695 16.98 -16.10 -10.68
CA LEU A 695 16.80 -14.74 -10.17
C LEU A 695 17.95 -14.42 -9.20
N VAL A 696 18.77 -13.45 -9.56
CA VAL A 696 19.94 -13.01 -8.81
C VAL A 696 19.64 -11.72 -8.04
N ILE A 697 19.87 -11.73 -6.73
CA ILE A 697 19.73 -10.56 -5.87
C ILE A 697 21.08 -10.25 -5.21
N GLY A 698 21.56 -9.03 -5.40
CA GLY A 698 22.89 -8.67 -4.95
C GLY A 698 23.18 -7.18 -4.89
N LYS A 699 24.38 -6.88 -4.36
CA LYS A 699 24.93 -5.53 -4.36
C LYS A 699 25.65 -5.30 -5.69
N ALA A 700 25.35 -4.20 -6.38
CA ALA A 700 26.04 -3.88 -7.62
C ALA A 700 26.92 -2.63 -7.52
N GLY A 701 27.98 -2.63 -8.33
CA GLY A 701 28.82 -1.46 -8.57
C GLY A 701 28.19 -0.45 -9.53
N PRO A 702 28.86 0.70 -9.74
CA PRO A 702 28.50 1.63 -10.80
C PRO A 702 28.59 0.96 -12.19
N LEU A 703 27.71 1.36 -13.11
CA LEU A 703 27.74 0.89 -14.49
C LEU A 703 28.73 1.74 -15.29
N HIS A 704 29.76 1.11 -15.87
CA HIS A 704 30.78 1.78 -16.67
C HIS A 704 30.60 1.48 -18.15
N THR A 705 30.34 2.52 -18.94
CA THR A 705 30.17 2.43 -20.39
C THR A 705 31.51 2.49 -21.11
N ILE A 706 31.77 1.51 -21.96
CA ILE A 706 32.74 1.57 -23.04
C ILE A 706 32.07 2.26 -24.23
N GLY A 707 32.79 3.14 -24.91
CA GLY A 707 32.31 3.77 -26.15
C GLY A 707 31.96 2.77 -27.26
N SER A 708 31.65 3.29 -28.45
CA SER A 708 31.18 2.48 -29.58
C SER A 708 32.17 1.38 -30.00
N LEU A 709 31.70 0.13 -30.04
CA LEU A 709 32.40 -1.05 -30.54
C LEU A 709 32.16 -1.22 -32.06
N LYS A 710 33.13 -1.87 -32.71
CA LYS A 710 32.98 -2.48 -34.05
C LYS A 710 33.07 -3.99 -33.92
N LEU A 711 32.13 -4.74 -34.52
CA LEU A 711 32.10 -6.20 -34.47
C LEU A 711 32.80 -6.82 -35.70
N PRO A 712 33.58 -7.92 -35.53
CA PRO A 712 34.18 -8.68 -36.64
C PRO A 712 33.17 -9.68 -37.23
N GLN A 713 33.32 -10.01 -38.51
CA GLN A 713 32.58 -11.11 -39.13
C GLN A 713 33.10 -12.47 -38.62
N ARG A 714 32.16 -13.41 -38.43
CA ARG A 714 32.40 -14.82 -38.05
C ARG A 714 33.38 -15.54 -38.97
#